data_AF-A0AAN6TYA2-F1
#
_entry.id   AF-A0AAN6TYA2-F1
#
_cell.length_a   1.000
_cell.length_b   1.000
_cell.length_c   1.000
_cell.angle_alpha   90.00
_cell.angle_beta   90.00
_cell.angle_gamma   90.00
#
_symmetry.space_group_name_H-M   'P 1'
#
loop_
_entity.id
_entity.type
_entity.pdbx_description
1 polymer ?
#
loop_
_entity_poly.entity_id
_entity_poly.type
_entity_poly.pdbx_seq_one_letter_code
_entity_poly.pdbx_strand_id
1 'polypeptide(L)'
;MAALDVEKRAVLAPPTRRTLPCLALFLGVLVTISIGAISRRCSEKTFLFTGYIGSQADHSHFRLKSQAVNSRSPTAKADETTSVTSSAAASTPTVLKTFEVAQPVLMPDGPAESDGSPRHGKDYSPEQCTVQLMRHDFAWSYDAPFVGTYTPPDCEFNRVVLNFSVVSQGRQFDRLAIMYFGDTEVWRTSTAEPTAPPGISWIYLKDMTEYMYFWKSPQKIIFDLGNLINDKYTGIFNATMTAIFHNADVLTEQAPPSDLIIPISARHGANNSVSRFMLPAENATNTINLPRNIRRAVFSVSANGQAGEEFWWSNVLQNDIYTFNATAGELPGLSPFREVQALIDGQLAGVEWPFPVIFTGGVVPSLHRPIVGIHAFDLREHEIDITPFLPLLCDGKKHTFTIRVAGLNSTGNSTSATPLTDSVNESWYVTGKLFLWLDDDPYSITTGDAPTIVSPRPTIVITRSLTTTPNGTNETLTYTTSVQRTLQITARNLKTQHYSSSSSSSPAASWSQSLRYTNNGHITAFGYAQVNNLLISGNDTAVLVPEMPFSTSTTTTTSPSSSSLRPNASGLSVYRAAYTYPLLCNSSYAVSPQGGNLSISAHLWQGKELTVEGPSVFVTGLEAFFSSRPGDDDGDGEEDGYIAAAGGGWWGRGALASRLETIKEGTAELRQSGDGRESIGWGEARQVFWFGVEASSSSHDHWRVGRREELYYREVEAVNGTVVEDLRRMKGREEEGGSEGWKRTVLADAAALVYA
;
A
#
# COMPACT_ATOMS: atom_id res chain seq x y z
N MET A 1 -18.16 4.55 7.69
CA MET A 1 -16.74 4.43 8.09
C MET A 1 -16.46 5.01 9.48
N ALA A 2 -16.98 6.19 9.86
CA ALA A 2 -16.73 6.81 11.18
C ALA A 2 -16.83 5.86 12.40
N ALA A 3 -17.79 4.93 12.45
CA ALA A 3 -17.91 3.96 13.55
C ALA A 3 -16.73 2.97 13.64
N LEU A 4 -16.26 2.43 12.50
CA LEU A 4 -15.06 1.57 12.44
C LEU A 4 -13.80 2.35 12.78
N ASP A 5 -13.72 3.60 12.31
CA ASP A 5 -12.63 4.53 12.58
C ASP A 5 -12.52 4.85 14.08
N VAL A 6 -13.65 5.03 14.80
CA VAL A 6 -13.65 5.19 16.26
C VAL A 6 -13.13 3.94 17.00
N GLU A 7 -13.55 2.72 16.60
CA GLU A 7 -13.04 1.48 17.21
C GLU A 7 -11.55 1.27 16.90
N LYS A 8 -11.11 1.50 15.66
CA LYS A 8 -9.70 1.42 15.26
C LYS A 8 -8.84 2.48 15.96
N ARG A 9 -9.22 3.77 15.97
CA ARG A 9 -8.48 4.86 16.65
C ARG A 9 -8.22 4.56 18.12
N ALA A 10 -9.21 3.99 18.83
CA ALA A 10 -9.06 3.63 20.24
C ALA A 10 -8.04 2.50 20.50
N VAL A 11 -7.71 1.71 19.47
CA VAL A 11 -6.77 0.57 19.53
C VAL A 11 -5.42 0.90 18.88
N LEU A 12 -5.40 1.80 17.90
CA LEU A 12 -4.20 2.24 17.17
C LEU A 12 -3.44 3.38 17.87
N ALA A 13 -4.06 4.10 18.82
CA ALA A 13 -3.37 5.07 19.64
C ALA A 13 -2.32 4.37 20.54
N PRO A 14 -1.03 4.72 20.47
CA PRO A 14 -0.03 4.16 21.38
C PRO A 14 -0.38 4.53 22.84
N PRO A 15 -0.13 3.64 23.81
CA PRO A 15 -0.50 3.90 25.20
C PRO A 15 0.28 5.09 25.76
N THR A 16 -0.39 6.25 25.84
CA THR A 16 0.18 7.47 26.42
C THR A 16 0.75 7.18 27.81
N ARG A 17 2.07 7.37 27.99
CA ARG A 17 2.73 7.14 29.28
C ARG A 17 2.11 8.01 30.37
N ARG A 18 1.25 7.41 31.21
CA ARG A 18 0.86 7.97 32.51
C ARG A 18 2.09 8.05 33.40
N THR A 19 2.68 9.24 33.51
CA THR A 19 3.78 9.52 34.44
C THR A 19 3.22 10.02 35.77
N LEU A 20 3.52 9.30 36.85
CA LEU A 20 3.21 9.66 38.25
C LEU A 20 3.98 8.69 39.17
N PRO A 21 4.44 9.13 40.36
CA PRO A 21 5.22 10.35 40.60
C PRO A 21 6.50 10.06 41.39
N CYS A 22 7.51 10.94 41.32
CA CYS A 22 8.63 10.94 42.27
C CYS A 22 8.60 12.17 43.18
N LEU A 23 8.79 11.92 44.48
CA LEU A 23 8.89 12.93 45.54
C LEU A 23 10.06 13.89 45.30
N ALA A 24 9.85 15.19 45.58
CA ALA A 24 10.92 16.11 45.95
C ALA A 24 10.42 17.10 47.02
N LEU A 25 11.26 17.32 48.03
CA LEU A 25 10.98 17.96 49.31
C LEU A 25 10.53 19.44 49.28
N PHE A 26 9.83 19.81 50.36
CA PHE A 26 9.59 21.18 50.82
C PHE A 26 10.88 22.01 50.99
N LEU A 27 10.84 23.31 50.62
CA LEU A 27 11.00 24.46 51.52
C LEU A 27 10.73 25.79 50.77
N GLY A 28 9.99 26.75 51.36
CA GLY A 28 9.82 28.11 50.78
C GLY A 28 8.56 28.88 51.20
N VAL A 29 8.64 29.62 52.31
CA VAL A 29 7.59 30.50 52.90
C VAL A 29 7.57 31.85 52.14
N LEU A 30 6.49 32.33 51.50
CA LEU A 30 5.20 32.92 51.97
C LEU A 30 5.28 34.41 52.41
N VAL A 31 4.85 35.34 51.54
CA VAL A 31 4.33 36.72 51.80
C VAL A 31 3.44 37.13 50.59
N THR A 32 2.10 37.00 50.62
CA THR A 32 1.05 38.06 50.77
C THR A 32 1.31 39.40 50.03
N ILE A 33 0.37 40.06 49.34
CA ILE A 33 -0.95 40.58 49.80
C ILE A 33 -1.95 40.71 48.62
N SER A 34 -3.26 40.67 48.93
CA SER A 34 -4.40 40.66 48.00
C SER A 34 -5.00 42.04 47.67
N ILE A 35 -5.50 42.21 46.43
CA ILE A 35 -6.77 42.87 46.02
C ILE A 35 -7.17 42.16 44.69
N GLY A 36 -8.42 41.83 44.33
CA GLY A 36 -9.74 41.95 44.97
C GLY A 36 -10.73 40.93 44.32
N ALA A 37 -12.03 41.25 44.18
CA ALA A 37 -13.01 40.35 43.52
C ALA A 37 -14.21 41.09 42.87
N ILE A 38 -14.91 40.43 41.91
CA ILE A 38 -16.34 40.51 41.48
C ILE A 38 -16.46 40.00 40.02
N SER A 39 -17.45 39.24 39.53
CA SER A 39 -18.40 38.24 40.09
C SER A 39 -19.22 37.58 38.94
N ARG A 40 -19.75 36.35 39.15
CA ARG A 40 -20.81 35.63 38.36
C ARG A 40 -20.39 34.99 37.01
N ARG A 41 -20.98 33.86 36.54
CA ARG A 41 -21.79 32.75 37.15
C ARG A 41 -21.93 31.60 36.12
N CYS A 42 -21.82 30.34 36.55
CA CYS A 42 -22.56 29.12 36.12
C CYS A 42 -22.00 27.96 36.97
N SER A 43 -22.73 27.25 37.87
CA SER A 43 -24.04 26.59 37.81
C SER A 43 -24.00 25.15 37.28
N GLU A 44 -23.28 24.26 37.97
CA GLU A 44 -23.55 22.82 37.92
C GLU A 44 -24.65 22.43 38.92
N LYS A 45 -25.47 21.44 38.58
CA LYS A 45 -26.48 20.86 39.47
C LYS A 45 -26.20 19.37 39.67
N THR A 46 -25.75 19.01 40.86
CA THR A 46 -25.85 17.64 41.38
C THR A 46 -27.27 17.42 41.92
N PHE A 47 -27.89 16.27 41.63
CA PHE A 47 -28.95 15.73 42.49
C PHE A 47 -28.81 14.22 42.61
N LEU A 48 -28.84 13.75 43.86
CA LEU A 48 -28.84 12.35 44.26
C LEU A 48 -30.24 11.75 44.10
N PHE A 49 -30.33 10.42 43.99
CA PHE A 49 -31.27 9.68 44.85
C PHE A 49 -30.77 8.25 45.15
N THR A 50 -31.06 7.82 46.37
CA THR A 50 -30.60 6.57 47.02
C THR A 50 -31.62 5.43 46.89
N GLY A 51 -31.15 4.17 46.97
CA GLY A 51 -32.01 2.99 47.14
C GLY A 51 -31.27 1.78 47.71
N TYR A 52 -31.37 1.56 49.02
CA TYR A 52 -30.86 0.38 49.73
C TYR A 52 -31.82 -0.82 49.59
N ILE A 53 -31.28 -2.04 49.60
CA ILE A 53 -31.69 -3.22 50.40
C ILE A 53 -30.74 -4.38 50.07
N GLY A 54 -30.44 -5.24 51.04
CA GLY A 54 -29.68 -6.46 50.79
C GLY A 54 -29.99 -7.58 51.79
N SER A 55 -29.69 -8.82 51.40
CA SER A 55 -29.48 -10.00 52.23
C SER A 55 -28.83 -11.06 51.31
N GLN A 56 -27.58 -11.45 51.53
CA GLN A 56 -27.14 -12.52 52.44
C GLN A 56 -27.50 -13.92 51.92
N ALA A 57 -26.48 -14.79 51.84
CA ALA A 57 -26.53 -16.09 51.19
C ALA A 57 -26.99 -17.21 52.13
N ASP A 58 -27.39 -18.36 51.55
CA ASP A 58 -27.21 -19.65 52.20
C ASP A 58 -26.99 -20.80 51.18
N HIS A 59 -26.28 -21.84 51.63
CA HIS A 59 -26.01 -23.07 50.88
C HIS A 59 -27.06 -24.14 51.17
N SER A 60 -27.44 -24.95 50.17
CA SER A 60 -27.70 -26.38 50.41
C SER A 60 -27.65 -27.22 49.13
N HIS A 61 -27.06 -28.41 49.25
CA HIS A 61 -27.18 -29.48 48.25
C HIS A 61 -28.51 -30.21 48.42
N PHE A 62 -29.15 -30.65 47.33
CA PHE A 62 -29.84 -31.94 47.33
C PHE A 62 -29.76 -32.65 45.98
N ARG A 63 -29.66 -33.98 46.01
CA ARG A 63 -29.43 -34.87 44.87
C ARG A 63 -30.33 -36.09 45.03
N LEU A 64 -31.25 -36.34 44.11
CA LEU A 64 -32.04 -37.58 44.09
C LEU A 64 -32.30 -38.09 42.66
N LYS A 65 -32.51 -39.40 42.55
CA LYS A 65 -32.47 -40.16 41.30
C LYS A 65 -33.88 -40.55 40.81
N SER A 66 -33.99 -40.71 39.49
CA SER A 66 -34.80 -41.67 38.72
C SER A 66 -36.03 -42.36 39.37
N GLN A 67 -37.14 -42.38 38.62
CA GLN A 67 -37.79 -43.65 38.25
C GLN A 67 -38.65 -43.49 36.97
N ALA A 68 -38.86 -44.60 36.26
CA ALA A 68 -39.58 -44.65 34.99
C ALA A 68 -40.85 -45.51 35.12
N VAL A 69 -41.90 -45.19 34.36
CA VAL A 69 -43.07 -46.05 34.16
C VAL A 69 -43.53 -46.00 32.70
N ASN A 70 -43.71 -47.17 32.08
CA ASN A 70 -44.26 -47.37 30.73
C ASN A 70 -45.78 -47.62 30.79
N SER A 71 -46.55 -47.15 29.79
CA SER A 71 -47.70 -47.92 29.28
C SER A 71 -48.28 -47.46 27.93
N ARG A 72 -48.02 -48.28 26.89
CA ARG A 72 -48.90 -48.72 25.77
C ARG A 72 -49.49 -47.73 24.74
N SER A 73 -49.11 -47.99 23.48
CA SER A 73 -49.72 -47.58 22.21
C SER A 73 -50.96 -48.40 21.83
N PRO A 74 -51.60 -48.06 20.68
CA PRO A 74 -51.93 -49.09 19.69
C PRO A 74 -51.32 -48.84 18.30
N THR A 75 -51.09 -49.95 17.61
CA THR A 75 -50.39 -50.17 16.33
C THR A 75 -51.00 -49.52 15.08
N ALA A 76 -50.13 -49.10 14.15
CA ALA A 76 -50.32 -49.18 12.70
C ALA A 76 -49.07 -49.81 12.05
N LYS A 77 -49.21 -50.41 10.86
CA LYS A 77 -48.22 -51.34 10.27
C LYS A 77 -47.00 -50.66 9.67
N ALA A 78 -45.93 -51.45 9.56
CA ALA A 78 -44.64 -51.09 9.00
C ALA A 78 -44.69 -50.76 7.50
N ASP A 79 -43.79 -49.87 7.08
CA ASP A 79 -43.14 -49.95 5.78
C ASP A 79 -41.62 -49.79 6.01
N GLU A 80 -40.82 -50.68 5.42
CA GLU A 80 -39.40 -50.86 5.79
C GLU A 80 -38.50 -50.05 4.86
N THR A 81 -38.32 -48.76 5.16
CA THR A 81 -37.40 -47.89 4.41
C THR A 81 -36.10 -47.68 5.20
N THR A 82 -35.07 -48.44 4.87
CA THR A 82 -33.70 -48.24 5.38
C THR A 82 -33.13 -46.90 4.91
N SER A 83 -33.38 -45.84 5.68
CA SER A 83 -32.74 -44.54 5.52
C SER A 83 -31.28 -44.63 6.01
N VAL A 84 -30.38 -44.94 5.07
CA VAL A 84 -28.93 -44.79 5.29
C VAL A 84 -28.65 -43.31 5.52
N THR A 85 -28.64 -42.92 6.79
CA THR A 85 -28.32 -41.56 7.21
C THR A 85 -26.81 -41.41 7.13
N SER A 86 -26.31 -41.08 5.94
CA SER A 86 -24.92 -40.66 5.77
C SER A 86 -24.74 -39.31 6.46
N SER A 87 -24.36 -39.34 7.74
CA SER A 87 -23.82 -38.16 8.41
C SER A 87 -22.49 -37.83 7.73
N ALA A 88 -22.54 -36.98 6.70
CA ALA A 88 -21.34 -36.35 6.18
C ALA A 88 -20.62 -35.71 7.37
N ALA A 89 -19.39 -36.13 7.64
CA ALA A 89 -18.58 -35.51 8.67
C ALA A 89 -18.46 -34.02 8.31
N ALA A 90 -18.73 -33.14 9.27
CA ALA A 90 -18.52 -31.71 9.09
C ALA A 90 -17.08 -31.49 8.63
N SER A 91 -16.89 -30.76 7.52
CA SER A 91 -15.57 -30.49 6.96
C SER A 91 -14.69 -29.86 8.04
N THR A 92 -13.55 -30.47 8.32
CA THR A 92 -12.59 -29.91 9.29
C THR A 92 -12.17 -28.53 8.80
N PRO A 93 -12.31 -27.46 9.61
CA PRO A 93 -11.90 -26.13 9.18
C PRO A 93 -10.43 -26.11 8.75
N THR A 94 -10.15 -25.56 7.58
CA THR A 94 -8.81 -25.45 7.00
C THR A 94 -8.24 -24.04 7.18
N VAL A 95 -6.91 -23.91 7.13
CA VAL A 95 -6.24 -22.59 7.19
C VAL A 95 -6.61 -21.79 5.94
N LEU A 96 -7.13 -20.58 6.14
CA LEU A 96 -7.49 -19.69 5.06
C LEU A 96 -6.22 -19.15 4.38
N LYS A 97 -6.04 -19.46 3.09
CA LYS A 97 -4.95 -18.93 2.27
C LYS A 97 -5.34 -17.54 1.75
N THR A 98 -4.81 -16.48 2.36
CA THR A 98 -5.01 -15.10 1.90
C THR A 98 -3.88 -14.70 0.94
N PHE A 99 -4.17 -13.87 -0.06
CA PHE A 99 -3.17 -13.44 -1.06
C PHE A 99 -3.55 -12.11 -1.71
N GLU A 100 -2.54 -11.38 -2.22
CA GLU A 100 -2.74 -10.26 -3.13
C GLU A 100 -2.57 -10.75 -4.57
N VAL A 101 -3.46 -10.34 -5.48
CA VAL A 101 -3.29 -10.57 -6.92
C VAL A 101 -2.32 -9.52 -7.46
N ALA A 102 -1.11 -9.97 -7.77
CA ALA A 102 -0.01 -9.13 -8.24
C ALA A 102 0.70 -9.78 -9.43
N GLN A 103 1.53 -9.00 -10.12
CA GLN A 103 2.35 -9.50 -11.23
C GLN A 103 3.44 -10.47 -10.73
N PRO A 104 3.82 -11.50 -11.51
CA PRO A 104 4.89 -12.41 -11.12
C PRO A 104 6.25 -11.72 -10.91
N VAL A 105 7.03 -12.25 -9.97
CA VAL A 105 8.41 -11.83 -9.65
C VAL A 105 9.41 -12.79 -10.29
N LEU A 106 10.56 -12.29 -10.75
CA LEU A 106 11.62 -13.16 -11.28
C LEU A 106 12.25 -13.98 -10.15
N MET A 107 12.06 -15.29 -10.20
CA MET A 107 12.77 -16.28 -9.38
C MET A 107 13.78 -17.04 -10.24
N PRO A 108 14.76 -17.78 -9.67
CA PRO A 108 15.74 -18.55 -10.44
C PRO A 108 15.12 -19.50 -11.48
N ASP A 109 13.96 -20.06 -11.13
CA ASP A 109 13.15 -20.99 -11.92
C ASP A 109 12.45 -20.31 -13.12
N GLY A 110 12.18 -19.00 -13.01
CA GLY A 110 11.32 -18.20 -13.88
C GLY A 110 10.35 -17.28 -13.11
N PRO A 111 9.36 -16.66 -13.79
CA PRO A 111 8.37 -15.76 -13.18
C PRO A 111 7.43 -16.49 -12.21
N ALA A 112 7.41 -16.12 -10.92
CA ALA A 112 6.63 -16.78 -9.86
C ALA A 112 5.56 -15.87 -9.21
N GLU A 113 4.42 -16.46 -8.82
CA GLU A 113 3.32 -15.77 -8.13
C GLU A 113 3.53 -15.72 -6.60
N SER A 114 2.96 -14.69 -5.96
CA SER A 114 3.01 -14.51 -4.49
C SER A 114 2.06 -15.39 -3.68
N ASP A 115 1.21 -16.21 -4.31
CA ASP A 115 0.10 -16.90 -3.61
C ASP A 115 0.48 -18.20 -2.87
N GLY A 116 1.76 -18.58 -2.91
CA GLY A 116 2.26 -19.80 -2.26
C GLY A 116 1.89 -21.10 -2.98
N SER A 117 1.49 -21.03 -4.26
CA SER A 117 1.35 -22.20 -5.12
C SER A 117 2.67 -22.99 -5.21
N PRO A 118 2.67 -24.32 -4.99
CA PRO A 118 3.87 -25.13 -5.04
C PRO A 118 4.29 -25.32 -6.51
N ARG A 119 5.45 -24.76 -6.89
CA ARG A 119 6.04 -25.02 -8.20
C ARG A 119 6.83 -26.32 -8.20
N HIS A 120 6.71 -27.06 -9.29
CA HIS A 120 7.56 -28.20 -9.61
C HIS A 120 8.97 -27.74 -10.03
N GLY A 121 9.74 -27.20 -9.09
CA GLY A 121 11.17 -26.93 -9.23
C GLY A 121 11.97 -28.15 -8.78
N LYS A 122 12.78 -28.73 -9.66
CA LYS A 122 13.86 -29.64 -9.24
C LYS A 122 15.02 -28.79 -8.70
N ASP A 123 15.46 -29.12 -7.50
CA ASP A 123 16.78 -28.79 -6.95
C ASP A 123 17.27 -27.32 -7.07
N TYR A 124 16.58 -26.38 -6.42
CA TYR A 124 17.30 -25.23 -5.85
C TYR A 124 18.02 -25.69 -4.58
N SER A 125 19.36 -25.67 -4.56
CA SER A 125 20.18 -25.97 -3.38
C SER A 125 20.17 -24.75 -2.43
N PRO A 126 19.39 -24.74 -1.32
CA PRO A 126 19.01 -23.48 -0.69
C PRO A 126 20.08 -22.85 0.20
N GLU A 127 21.16 -23.55 0.53
CA GLU A 127 21.92 -23.27 1.76
C GLU A 127 22.96 -22.13 1.66
N GLN A 128 23.31 -21.66 0.46
CA GLN A 128 24.38 -20.65 0.28
C GLN A 128 23.92 -19.28 -0.25
N CYS A 129 22.86 -19.21 -1.07
CA CYS A 129 22.31 -17.94 -1.59
C CYS A 129 20.93 -17.58 -0.99
N THR A 130 20.61 -18.11 0.19
CA THR A 130 19.37 -17.80 0.93
C THR A 130 19.70 -17.32 2.34
N VAL A 131 19.13 -16.20 2.78
CA VAL A 131 19.36 -15.66 4.12
C VAL A 131 18.03 -15.39 4.83
N GLN A 132 17.76 -16.08 5.93
CA GLN A 132 16.61 -15.77 6.80
C GLN A 132 16.89 -14.45 7.55
N LEU A 133 16.23 -13.38 7.14
CA LEU A 133 16.40 -12.03 7.70
C LEU A 133 15.68 -11.86 9.03
N MET A 134 14.52 -12.51 9.17
CA MET A 134 13.67 -12.40 10.35
C MET A 134 12.89 -13.70 10.57
N ARG A 135 12.76 -14.09 11.83
CA ARG A 135 11.69 -14.97 12.31
C ARG A 135 11.22 -14.43 13.64
N HIS A 136 9.98 -13.96 13.73
CA HIS A 136 9.49 -13.20 14.87
C HIS A 136 7.99 -13.35 15.11
N ASP A 137 7.58 -13.25 16.38
CA ASP A 137 6.21 -13.40 16.84
C ASP A 137 5.69 -12.05 17.35
N PHE A 138 4.96 -11.33 16.49
CA PHE A 138 4.46 -10.00 16.81
C PHE A 138 3.19 -10.08 17.68
N ALA A 139 3.36 -9.95 18.99
CA ALA A 139 2.31 -9.98 20.01
C ALA A 139 2.12 -8.64 20.74
N TRP A 140 3.15 -8.19 21.49
CA TRP A 140 3.17 -6.89 22.18
C TRP A 140 4.32 -6.03 21.63
N SER A 141 4.21 -5.67 20.35
CA SER A 141 5.30 -5.11 19.53
C SER A 141 5.15 -3.62 19.21
N TYR A 142 4.16 -2.93 19.78
CA TYR A 142 4.12 -1.45 19.73
C TYR A 142 5.38 -0.85 20.36
N ASP A 143 6.00 0.09 19.63
CA ASP A 143 7.29 0.74 19.97
C ASP A 143 8.46 -0.25 20.18
N ALA A 144 8.29 -1.51 19.76
CA ALA A 144 9.23 -2.61 19.91
C ALA A 144 9.33 -3.40 18.60
N PRO A 145 9.90 -2.80 17.53
CA PRO A 145 10.10 -3.48 16.25
C PRO A 145 11.06 -4.67 16.39
N PHE A 146 11.01 -5.61 15.44
CA PHE A 146 12.10 -6.57 15.30
C PHE A 146 13.37 -5.85 14.86
N VAL A 147 14.50 -6.18 15.47
CA VAL A 147 15.81 -5.58 15.18
C VAL A 147 16.79 -6.72 14.91
N GLY A 148 17.36 -6.72 13.71
CA GLY A 148 18.29 -7.74 13.24
C GLY A 148 19.49 -7.15 12.52
N THR A 149 20.37 -8.04 12.07
CA THR A 149 21.53 -7.68 11.24
C THR A 149 21.57 -8.60 10.03
N TYR A 150 21.79 -8.02 8.86
CA TYR A 150 22.06 -8.71 7.62
C TYR A 150 23.54 -8.57 7.26
N THR A 151 24.11 -9.63 6.72
CA THR A 151 25.41 -9.65 6.05
C THR A 151 25.23 -10.29 4.68
N PRO A 152 25.86 -9.78 3.61
CA PRO A 152 25.78 -10.40 2.29
C PRO A 152 26.19 -11.87 2.31
N PRO A 153 25.50 -12.77 1.58
CA PRO A 153 25.93 -14.15 1.43
C PRO A 153 27.22 -14.24 0.61
N ASP A 154 27.96 -15.34 0.77
CA ASP A 154 29.17 -15.64 -0.01
C ASP A 154 28.79 -16.25 -1.37
N CYS A 155 28.06 -15.49 -2.19
CA CYS A 155 27.78 -15.83 -3.57
C CYS A 155 27.58 -14.60 -4.46
N GLU A 156 27.78 -14.76 -5.77
CA GLU A 156 27.51 -13.70 -6.74
C GLU A 156 26.01 -13.56 -7.00
N PHE A 157 25.53 -12.31 -7.05
CA PHE A 157 24.12 -11.99 -7.31
C PHE A 157 23.97 -10.61 -7.95
N ASN A 158 22.99 -10.49 -8.84
CA ASN A 158 22.51 -9.22 -9.41
C ASN A 158 21.00 -9.01 -9.20
N ARG A 159 20.30 -9.98 -8.60
CA ARG A 159 18.88 -9.93 -8.21
C ARG A 159 18.69 -10.37 -6.76
N VAL A 160 17.71 -9.78 -6.07
CA VAL A 160 17.32 -10.15 -4.70
C VAL A 160 15.81 -10.14 -4.58
N VAL A 161 15.23 -11.24 -4.09
CA VAL A 161 13.79 -11.35 -3.81
C VAL A 161 13.58 -11.64 -2.33
N LEU A 162 12.66 -10.93 -1.70
CA LEU A 162 12.13 -11.27 -0.38
C LEU A 162 10.93 -12.20 -0.50
N ASN A 163 11.00 -13.32 0.20
CA ASN A 163 9.84 -14.13 0.56
C ASN A 163 9.43 -13.78 2.00
N PHE A 164 8.22 -13.24 2.16
CA PHE A 164 7.63 -12.96 3.47
C PHE A 164 6.45 -13.90 3.70
N SER A 165 6.55 -14.78 4.69
CA SER A 165 5.48 -15.70 5.06
C SER A 165 4.97 -15.38 6.47
N VAL A 166 3.64 -15.34 6.61
CA VAL A 166 2.97 -15.02 7.87
C VAL A 166 1.83 -15.99 8.12
N VAL A 167 1.71 -16.44 9.37
CA VAL A 167 0.53 -17.15 9.89
C VAL A 167 -0.03 -16.41 11.10
N SER A 168 -1.35 -16.43 11.28
CA SER A 168 -2.03 -15.78 12.40
C SER A 168 -3.42 -16.39 12.61
N GLN A 169 -3.85 -16.51 13.86
CA GLN A 169 -5.17 -17.06 14.22
C GLN A 169 -5.78 -16.31 15.40
N GLY A 170 -7.11 -16.23 15.46
CA GLY A 170 -7.85 -15.47 16.47
C GLY A 170 -8.34 -14.13 15.93
N ARG A 171 -8.70 -13.21 16.83
CA ARG A 171 -9.26 -11.89 16.47
C ARG A 171 -8.15 -10.85 16.47
N GLN A 172 -7.95 -10.15 15.36
CA GLN A 172 -7.02 -9.02 15.25
C GLN A 172 -7.42 -8.15 14.04
N PHE A 173 -7.08 -6.86 14.08
CA PHE A 173 -7.20 -5.98 12.91
C PHE A 173 -5.98 -6.09 11.99
N ASP A 174 -6.08 -5.52 10.79
CA ASP A 174 -4.93 -5.31 9.91
C ASP A 174 -3.86 -4.45 10.60
N ARG A 175 -2.59 -4.83 10.43
CA ARG A 175 -1.44 -4.15 11.00
C ARG A 175 -0.52 -3.68 9.88
N LEU A 176 -0.33 -2.37 9.77
CA LEU A 176 0.73 -1.81 8.93
C LEU A 176 2.10 -2.27 9.47
N ALA A 177 2.99 -2.64 8.56
CA ALA A 177 4.38 -2.96 8.85
C ALA A 177 5.33 -2.22 7.91
N ILE A 178 6.52 -1.89 8.41
CA ILE A 178 7.54 -1.14 7.67
C ILE A 178 8.93 -1.73 7.93
N MET A 179 9.62 -2.11 6.85
CA MET A 179 10.99 -2.61 6.86
C MET A 179 11.97 -1.48 6.53
N TYR A 180 13.06 -1.42 7.30
CA TYR A 180 14.17 -0.49 7.09
C TYR A 180 15.51 -1.21 7.00
N PHE A 181 16.39 -0.70 6.13
CA PHE A 181 17.84 -0.84 6.27
C PHE A 181 18.40 0.43 6.93
N GLY A 182 18.79 0.31 8.20
CA GLY A 182 19.19 1.43 9.04
C GLY A 182 18.04 2.44 9.19
N ASP A 183 18.17 3.57 8.48
CA ASP A 183 17.19 4.67 8.46
C ASP A 183 16.37 4.74 7.15
N THR A 184 16.62 3.83 6.20
CA THR A 184 15.99 3.81 4.87
C THR A 184 14.86 2.82 4.83
N GLU A 185 13.63 3.29 4.64
CA GLU A 185 12.48 2.44 4.34
C GLU A 185 12.69 1.75 2.99
N VAL A 186 12.56 0.42 2.97
CA VAL A 186 12.72 -0.42 1.77
C VAL A 186 11.44 -1.19 1.40
N TRP A 187 10.51 -1.37 2.34
CA TRP A 187 9.20 -1.97 2.07
C TRP A 187 8.17 -1.53 3.11
N ARG A 188 6.97 -1.18 2.64
CA ARG A 188 5.77 -0.93 3.44
C ARG A 188 4.67 -1.89 3.04
N THR A 189 4.06 -2.54 4.03
CA THR A 189 3.10 -3.65 3.85
C THR A 189 2.02 -3.58 4.93
N SER A 190 0.94 -4.36 4.79
CA SER A 190 -0.10 -4.53 5.82
C SER A 190 -0.52 -5.98 5.91
N THR A 191 -0.86 -6.45 7.11
CA THR A 191 -1.30 -7.84 7.29
C THR A 191 -2.72 -8.08 6.79
N ALA A 192 -3.01 -9.31 6.36
CA ALA A 192 -4.38 -9.81 6.33
C ALA A 192 -4.92 -9.96 7.76
N GLU A 193 -6.19 -9.62 7.97
CA GLU A 193 -6.90 -9.89 9.22
C GLU A 193 -7.08 -11.39 9.47
N PRO A 194 -6.67 -11.92 10.63
CA PRO A 194 -6.87 -13.32 10.96
C PRO A 194 -8.34 -13.67 11.23
N THR A 195 -8.62 -14.96 11.07
CA THR A 195 -9.91 -15.59 11.36
C THR A 195 -9.80 -16.44 12.64
N ALA A 196 -10.95 -16.92 13.14
CA ALA A 196 -10.98 -17.95 14.17
C ALA A 196 -10.16 -19.20 13.76
N PRO A 197 -9.67 -20.00 14.72
CA PRO A 197 -8.84 -21.17 14.42
C PRO A 197 -9.44 -22.08 13.33
N PRO A 198 -8.64 -22.55 12.37
CA PRO A 198 -7.17 -22.54 12.35
C PRO A 198 -6.51 -21.26 11.78
N GLY A 199 -7.27 -20.20 11.54
CA GLY A 199 -6.73 -18.89 11.15
C GLY A 199 -6.33 -18.76 9.68
N ILE A 200 -5.38 -17.87 9.42
CA ILE A 200 -4.88 -17.50 8.08
C ILE A 200 -3.42 -17.90 7.88
N SER A 201 -3.03 -18.03 6.61
CA SER A 201 -1.63 -18.03 6.19
C SER A 201 -1.47 -17.35 4.84
N TRP A 202 -0.37 -16.63 4.65
CA TRP A 202 -0.02 -16.00 3.37
C TRP A 202 1.48 -15.96 3.13
N ILE A 203 1.82 -15.74 1.87
CA ILE A 203 3.17 -15.47 1.38
C ILE A 203 3.08 -14.17 0.56
N TYR A 204 4.18 -13.42 0.48
CA TYR A 204 4.38 -12.42 -0.56
C TYR A 204 5.82 -12.47 -1.05
N LEU A 205 5.99 -12.49 -2.38
CA LEU A 205 7.28 -12.32 -3.05
C LEU A 205 7.43 -10.86 -3.48
N LYS A 206 8.52 -10.21 -3.07
CA LYS A 206 8.87 -8.84 -3.48
C LYS A 206 10.27 -8.81 -4.07
N ASP A 207 10.42 -8.38 -5.31
CA ASP A 207 11.74 -8.03 -5.85
C ASP A 207 12.26 -6.78 -5.12
N MET A 208 13.53 -6.81 -4.74
CA MET A 208 14.24 -5.78 -3.97
C MET A 208 15.54 -5.37 -4.67
N THR A 209 15.70 -5.67 -5.95
CA THR A 209 16.91 -5.43 -6.75
C THR A 209 17.30 -3.95 -6.80
N GLU A 210 16.34 -3.03 -6.77
CA GLU A 210 16.57 -1.58 -6.72
C GLU A 210 17.40 -1.15 -5.49
N TYR A 211 17.39 -1.95 -4.42
CA TYR A 211 18.15 -1.72 -3.19
C TYR A 211 19.54 -2.37 -3.18
N MET A 212 20.09 -2.75 -4.34
CA MET A 212 21.40 -3.44 -4.46
C MET A 212 22.54 -2.79 -3.66
N TYR A 213 22.54 -1.45 -3.57
CA TYR A 213 23.45 -0.66 -2.72
C TYR A 213 23.52 -1.17 -1.27
N PHE A 214 22.37 -1.48 -0.68
CA PHE A 214 22.29 -2.04 0.67
C PHE A 214 22.60 -3.54 0.69
N TRP A 215 22.14 -4.30 -0.29
CA TRP A 215 22.38 -5.75 -0.35
C TRP A 215 23.84 -6.14 -0.52
N LYS A 216 24.69 -5.28 -1.10
CA LYS A 216 26.15 -5.52 -1.22
C LYS A 216 26.95 -5.16 0.04
N SER A 217 26.33 -4.78 1.15
CA SER A 217 27.02 -4.46 2.40
C SER A 217 26.23 -4.86 3.66
N PRO A 218 26.86 -5.06 4.83
CA PRO A 218 26.14 -5.38 6.06
C PRO A 218 25.15 -4.29 6.47
N GLN A 219 23.92 -4.66 6.83
CA GLN A 219 22.85 -3.75 7.22
C GLN A 219 22.29 -4.06 8.61
N LYS A 220 21.81 -3.02 9.31
CA LYS A 220 20.84 -3.20 10.39
C LYS A 220 19.45 -3.32 9.78
N ILE A 221 18.73 -4.39 10.11
CA ILE A 221 17.31 -4.54 9.77
C ILE A 221 16.49 -4.01 10.95
N ILE A 222 15.48 -3.21 10.65
CA ILE A 222 14.40 -2.88 11.58
C ILE A 222 13.09 -3.21 10.87
N PHE A 223 12.25 -4.04 11.49
CA PHE A 223 10.92 -4.38 10.96
C PHE A 223 9.87 -4.01 12.00
N ASP A 224 9.19 -2.88 11.75
CA ASP A 224 8.06 -2.41 12.54
C ASP A 224 6.81 -3.18 12.16
N LEU A 225 6.11 -3.77 13.14
CA LEU A 225 4.75 -4.28 13.01
C LEU A 225 4.11 -4.16 14.40
N GLY A 226 3.47 -3.02 14.65
CA GLY A 226 2.85 -2.72 15.95
C GLY A 226 1.62 -3.59 16.20
N ASN A 227 1.70 -4.51 17.16
CA ASN A 227 0.59 -5.37 17.57
C ASN A 227 0.39 -5.33 19.10
N LEU A 228 -0.84 -5.63 19.53
CA LEU A 228 -1.19 -5.84 20.94
C LEU A 228 -2.08 -7.07 21.09
N ILE A 229 -1.93 -7.76 22.23
CA ILE A 229 -2.75 -8.90 22.63
C ILE A 229 -3.48 -8.62 23.95
N ASN A 230 -4.77 -8.95 24.01
CA ASN A 230 -5.62 -8.94 25.21
C ASN A 230 -6.82 -9.90 25.04
N ASP A 231 -7.75 -9.90 25.99
CA ASP A 231 -8.94 -10.79 25.99
C ASP A 231 -9.85 -10.66 24.75
N LYS A 232 -9.74 -9.56 23.99
CA LYS A 232 -10.50 -9.30 22.75
C LYS A 232 -9.65 -9.51 21.50
N TYR A 233 -8.40 -9.05 21.51
CA TYR A 233 -7.47 -9.14 20.39
C TYR A 233 -6.45 -10.24 20.67
N THR A 234 -6.66 -11.42 20.07
CA THR A 234 -5.92 -12.64 20.35
C THR A 234 -4.96 -13.05 19.23
N GLY A 235 -5.01 -12.39 18.07
CA GLY A 235 -4.18 -12.72 16.92
C GLY A 235 -2.73 -12.24 17.04
N ILE A 236 -1.81 -13.19 17.19
CA ILE A 236 -0.36 -13.04 17.07
C ILE A 236 0.02 -13.29 15.62
N PHE A 237 0.85 -12.42 15.03
CA PHE A 237 1.42 -12.67 13.71
C PHE A 237 2.78 -13.35 13.84
N ASN A 238 2.85 -14.64 13.52
CA ASN A 238 4.11 -15.38 13.41
C ASN A 238 4.65 -15.17 12.00
N ALA A 239 5.77 -14.48 11.88
CA ALA A 239 6.28 -13.95 10.62
C ALA A 239 7.71 -14.43 10.34
N THR A 240 7.97 -14.90 9.13
CA THR A 240 9.29 -15.31 8.66
C THR A 240 9.60 -14.57 7.36
N MET A 241 10.78 -13.96 7.28
CA MET A 241 11.25 -13.25 6.09
C MET A 241 12.60 -13.79 5.66
N THR A 242 12.71 -14.11 4.38
CA THR A 242 13.87 -14.75 3.77
C THR A 242 14.25 -14.01 2.48
N ALA A 243 15.51 -13.62 2.35
CA ALA A 243 16.07 -13.05 1.13
C ALA A 243 16.70 -14.16 0.27
N ILE A 244 16.40 -14.14 -1.02
CA ILE A 244 16.81 -15.12 -2.03
C ILE A 244 17.65 -14.38 -3.06
N PHE A 245 18.92 -14.75 -3.17
CA PHE A 245 19.92 -14.09 -4.00
C PHE A 245 20.16 -14.93 -5.26
N HIS A 246 20.18 -14.28 -6.42
CA HIS A 246 20.43 -14.98 -7.69
C HIS A 246 21.02 -14.06 -8.76
N ASN A 247 21.46 -14.67 -9.87
CA ASN A 247 21.83 -13.97 -11.09
C ASN A 247 20.79 -14.22 -12.18
N ALA A 248 20.40 -13.17 -12.88
CA ALA A 248 19.67 -13.26 -14.14
C ALA A 248 20.10 -12.12 -15.06
N ASP A 249 20.35 -12.44 -16.33
CA ASP A 249 20.55 -11.45 -17.38
C ASP A 249 19.19 -11.02 -17.91
N VAL A 250 18.84 -9.75 -17.72
CA VAL A 250 17.49 -9.23 -18.00
C VAL A 250 17.55 -8.16 -19.09
N LEU A 251 16.77 -8.36 -20.16
CA LEU A 251 16.76 -7.52 -21.36
C LEU A 251 15.69 -6.41 -21.30
N THR A 252 15.72 -5.57 -20.26
CA THR A 252 14.78 -4.46 -20.05
C THR A 252 15.46 -3.09 -20.12
N GLU A 253 14.74 -2.05 -20.58
CA GLU A 253 15.23 -0.66 -20.69
C GLU A 253 15.31 0.09 -19.34
N GLN A 254 15.59 -0.64 -18.26
CA GLN A 254 15.63 -0.14 -16.89
C GLN A 254 16.97 0.53 -16.55
N ALA A 255 16.97 1.39 -15.53
CA ALA A 255 18.23 1.84 -14.95
C ALA A 255 18.94 0.67 -14.24
N PRO A 256 20.28 0.59 -14.25
CA PRO A 256 20.98 -0.21 -13.24
C PRO A 256 20.62 0.34 -11.85
N PRO A 257 20.68 -0.48 -10.78
CA PRO A 257 20.53 0.00 -9.41
C PRO A 257 21.45 1.20 -9.12
N SER A 258 21.01 2.12 -8.27
CA SER A 258 21.74 3.35 -7.98
C SER A 258 23.02 3.10 -7.19
N ASP A 259 24.06 3.88 -7.47
CA ASP A 259 25.37 3.79 -6.81
C ASP A 259 25.33 4.20 -5.33
N LEU A 260 24.36 5.05 -4.95
CA LEU A 260 24.16 5.52 -3.57
C LEU A 260 22.68 5.79 -3.28
N ILE A 261 22.19 5.28 -2.14
CA ILE A 261 20.86 5.59 -1.61
C ILE A 261 20.98 6.39 -0.30
N ILE A 262 20.30 7.53 -0.21
CA ILE A 262 20.26 8.38 0.99
C ILE A 262 18.82 8.53 1.50
N PRO A 263 18.48 8.13 2.73
CA PRO A 263 17.13 8.27 3.26
C PRO A 263 16.76 9.72 3.57
N ILE A 264 15.47 10.04 3.45
CA ILE A 264 14.82 11.27 3.91
C ILE A 264 13.79 10.83 4.97
N SER A 265 14.25 10.73 6.22
CA SER A 265 13.53 10.03 7.29
C SER A 265 13.81 10.65 8.67
N ALA A 266 13.12 10.18 9.72
CA ALA A 266 13.30 10.65 11.09
C ALA A 266 14.66 10.25 11.71
N ARG A 267 15.38 9.32 11.07
CA ARG A 267 16.72 8.83 11.46
C ARG A 267 16.82 8.30 12.88
N HIS A 268 16.01 7.30 13.18
CA HIS A 268 15.93 6.66 14.50
C HIS A 268 16.49 5.23 14.51
N GLY A 269 16.99 4.73 13.38
CA GLY A 269 17.56 3.40 13.25
C GLY A 269 18.85 3.21 14.05
N ALA A 270 19.60 4.28 14.33
CA ALA A 270 20.68 4.26 15.32
C ALA A 270 20.21 3.80 16.71
N ASN A 271 19.00 4.22 17.11
CA ASN A 271 18.35 3.90 18.38
C ASN A 271 17.48 2.61 18.31
N ASN A 272 17.63 1.81 17.25
CA ASN A 272 16.83 0.61 16.98
C ASN A 272 15.31 0.89 16.86
N SER A 273 14.93 2.08 16.38
CA SER A 273 13.55 2.54 16.30
C SER A 273 13.13 2.90 14.87
N VAL A 274 11.83 2.92 14.65
CA VAL A 274 11.13 3.23 13.40
C VAL A 274 11.53 4.63 12.91
N SER A 275 11.85 4.76 11.61
CA SER A 275 12.35 6.03 11.02
C SER A 275 11.33 6.77 10.13
N ARG A 276 10.06 6.37 10.09
CA ARG A 276 9.01 7.19 9.44
C ARG A 276 8.82 8.53 10.14
N PHE A 277 8.37 9.53 9.40
CA PHE A 277 7.75 10.72 9.98
C PHE A 277 6.25 10.50 10.17
N MET A 278 5.67 11.18 11.17
CA MET A 278 4.22 11.24 11.41
C MET A 278 3.71 12.67 11.25
N LEU A 279 3.04 12.94 10.13
CA LEU A 279 2.48 14.26 9.80
C LEU A 279 1.01 14.37 10.24
N PRO A 280 0.54 15.56 10.68
CA PRO A 280 1.28 16.83 10.86
C PRO A 280 2.09 16.97 12.16
N ALA A 281 2.14 15.96 13.03
CA ALA A 281 2.79 16.06 14.35
C ALA A 281 4.31 16.37 14.30
N GLU A 282 4.98 15.97 13.23
CA GLU A 282 6.43 16.13 13.03
C GLU A 282 6.77 17.00 11.82
N ASN A 283 8.03 17.44 11.73
CA ASN A 283 8.55 18.11 10.54
C ASN A 283 9.36 17.11 9.69
N ALA A 284 8.79 16.66 8.58
CA ALA A 284 9.43 15.74 7.63
C ALA A 284 10.50 16.42 6.75
N THR A 285 11.51 17.05 7.39
CA THR A 285 12.64 17.72 6.73
C THR A 285 13.96 17.03 7.08
N ASN A 286 14.83 16.84 6.10
CA ASN A 286 16.24 16.50 6.30
C ASN A 286 17.15 17.54 5.63
N THR A 287 18.34 17.77 6.20
CA THR A 287 19.38 18.65 5.63
C THR A 287 20.61 17.82 5.31
N ILE A 288 20.98 17.71 4.04
CA ILE A 288 21.94 16.71 3.52
C ILE A 288 23.03 17.42 2.72
N ASN A 289 24.27 16.95 2.85
CA ASN A 289 25.37 17.27 1.94
C ASN A 289 25.48 16.15 0.91
N LEU A 290 25.49 16.49 -0.38
CA LEU A 290 25.46 15.51 -1.47
C LEU A 290 26.84 15.38 -2.15
N PRO A 291 27.13 14.22 -2.78
CA PRO A 291 28.22 14.11 -3.75
C PRO A 291 28.09 15.16 -4.86
N ARG A 292 29.21 15.59 -5.43
CA ARG A 292 29.23 16.64 -6.47
C ARG A 292 29.27 16.08 -7.89
N ASN A 293 29.46 14.78 -8.03
CA ASN A 293 29.60 14.03 -9.27
C ASN A 293 28.32 13.24 -9.62
N ILE A 294 27.13 13.73 -9.23
CA ILE A 294 25.86 13.01 -9.45
C ILE A 294 25.38 13.27 -10.88
N ARG A 295 25.18 12.22 -11.68
CA ARG A 295 24.72 12.32 -13.09
C ARG A 295 23.23 12.08 -13.31
N ARG A 296 22.54 11.46 -12.34
CA ARG A 296 21.08 11.30 -12.28
C ARG A 296 20.67 11.23 -10.81
N ALA A 297 19.53 11.81 -10.46
CA ALA A 297 18.94 11.67 -9.13
C ALA A 297 17.42 11.52 -9.20
N VAL A 298 16.87 10.56 -8.45
CA VAL A 298 15.44 10.36 -8.28
C VAL A 298 15.10 10.39 -6.79
N PHE A 299 14.07 11.13 -6.43
CA PHE A 299 13.46 11.10 -5.10
C PHE A 299 12.28 10.12 -5.14
N SER A 300 12.27 9.08 -4.30
CA SER A 300 11.03 8.33 -4.05
C SER A 300 10.35 8.82 -2.78
N VAL A 301 9.02 8.76 -2.77
CA VAL A 301 8.19 9.03 -1.60
C VAL A 301 7.28 7.83 -1.32
N SER A 302 7.18 7.47 -0.03
CA SER A 302 6.29 6.44 0.50
C SER A 302 5.38 7.10 1.52
N ALA A 303 4.09 7.23 1.19
CA ALA A 303 3.12 7.99 1.97
C ALA A 303 1.78 7.24 2.10
N ASN A 304 1.28 7.07 3.33
CA ASN A 304 -0.07 6.56 3.55
C ASN A 304 -0.74 7.17 4.80
N GLY A 305 -2.06 7.30 4.73
CA GLY A 305 -2.89 7.64 5.87
C GLY A 305 -3.07 6.45 6.83
N GLN A 306 -3.15 6.77 8.12
CA GLN A 306 -3.42 5.88 9.24
C GLN A 306 -4.31 6.57 10.27
N ALA A 307 -4.95 5.78 11.14
CA ALA A 307 -5.93 6.28 12.12
C ALA A 307 -6.98 7.16 11.42
N GLY A 308 -7.11 8.44 11.80
CA GLY A 308 -8.12 9.33 11.23
C GLY A 308 -7.94 9.71 9.76
N GLU A 309 -6.86 9.27 9.13
CA GLU A 309 -6.60 9.39 7.70
C GLU A 309 -6.59 8.04 6.98
N GLU A 310 -6.90 6.90 7.62
CA GLU A 310 -6.98 5.59 6.93
C GLU A 310 -8.00 5.61 5.77
N PHE A 311 -9.13 6.31 5.98
CA PHE A 311 -10.21 6.46 5.00
C PHE A 311 -10.29 7.86 4.40
N TRP A 312 -9.15 8.57 4.27
CA TRP A 312 -9.07 9.97 3.80
C TRP A 312 -9.90 10.27 2.55
N TRP A 313 -9.97 9.31 1.62
CA TRP A 313 -10.71 9.36 0.35
C TRP A 313 -12.24 9.40 0.51
N SER A 314 -12.75 9.22 1.74
CA SER A 314 -14.16 9.30 2.11
C SER A 314 -14.52 10.55 2.93
N ASN A 315 -13.56 11.42 3.21
CA ASN A 315 -13.78 12.60 4.02
C ASN A 315 -14.72 13.61 3.32
N VAL A 316 -15.49 14.34 4.13
CA VAL A 316 -16.36 15.42 3.65
C VAL A 316 -15.61 16.75 3.53
N LEU A 317 -16.22 17.71 2.84
CA LEU A 317 -15.78 19.10 2.86
C LEU A 317 -15.75 19.63 4.31
N GLN A 318 -14.80 20.50 4.63
CA GLN A 318 -14.59 20.94 6.02
C GLN A 318 -15.81 21.68 6.62
N ASN A 319 -16.58 22.39 5.80
CA ASN A 319 -17.84 23.02 6.23
C ASN A 319 -18.96 22.04 6.61
N ASP A 320 -18.88 20.78 6.16
CA ASP A 320 -19.98 19.82 6.23
C ASP A 320 -19.78 18.70 7.29
N ILE A 321 -18.71 18.77 8.09
CA ILE A 321 -18.39 17.78 9.14
C ILE A 321 -19.52 17.61 10.18
N TYR A 322 -20.28 18.67 10.45
CA TYR A 322 -21.41 18.66 11.38
C TYR A 322 -22.79 18.55 10.72
N THR A 323 -22.85 18.35 9.39
CA THR A 323 -24.13 18.30 8.64
C THR A 323 -25.09 17.24 9.18
N PHE A 324 -24.59 16.13 9.71
CA PHE A 324 -25.40 15.04 10.28
C PHE A 324 -25.15 14.82 11.77
N ASN A 325 -24.68 15.85 12.50
CA ASN A 325 -24.30 15.74 13.91
C ASN A 325 -25.45 15.31 14.83
N ALA A 326 -26.70 15.61 14.47
CA ALA A 326 -27.90 15.21 15.23
C ALA A 326 -28.32 13.74 15.01
N THR A 327 -27.69 13.02 14.08
CA THR A 327 -28.06 11.66 13.67
C THR A 327 -26.84 10.74 13.59
N ALA A 328 -25.98 10.94 12.60
CA ALA A 328 -24.76 10.16 12.37
C ALA A 328 -23.56 10.61 13.23
N GLY A 329 -23.60 11.83 13.79
CA GLY A 329 -22.49 12.44 14.51
C GLY A 329 -21.57 13.25 13.58
N GLU A 330 -20.34 13.53 14.04
CA GLU A 330 -19.32 14.25 13.29
C GLU A 330 -18.71 13.36 12.20
N LEU A 331 -18.56 13.90 10.99
CA LEU A 331 -17.92 13.25 9.85
C LEU A 331 -16.48 13.76 9.66
N PRO A 332 -15.53 12.92 9.21
CA PRO A 332 -14.14 13.33 9.01
C PRO A 332 -13.99 14.38 7.89
N GLY A 333 -13.25 15.45 8.14
CA GLY A 333 -13.15 16.63 7.29
C GLY A 333 -11.90 16.73 6.40
N LEU A 334 -11.60 17.96 5.94
CA LEU A 334 -10.50 18.33 5.02
C LEU A 334 -10.57 17.75 3.60
N SER A 335 -11.79 17.38 3.16
CA SER A 335 -12.13 16.87 1.83
C SER A 335 -11.49 15.51 1.48
N PRO A 336 -11.97 14.81 0.44
CA PRO A 336 -11.46 13.51 0.02
C PRO A 336 -10.21 13.58 -0.88
N PHE A 337 -9.50 14.71 -0.90
CA PHE A 337 -8.33 14.96 -1.75
C PHE A 337 -7.05 15.09 -0.92
N ARG A 338 -5.95 14.47 -1.38
CA ARG A 338 -4.62 14.56 -0.76
C ARG A 338 -3.55 14.72 -1.83
N GLU A 339 -2.61 15.63 -1.59
CA GLU A 339 -1.40 15.84 -2.38
C GLU A 339 -0.18 15.75 -1.47
N VAL A 340 0.68 14.76 -1.72
CA VAL A 340 1.97 14.64 -1.06
C VAL A 340 2.98 15.43 -1.88
N GLN A 341 3.74 16.33 -1.24
CA GLN A 341 4.66 17.25 -1.90
C GLN A 341 6.10 16.94 -1.49
N ALA A 342 7.00 16.81 -2.47
CA ALA A 342 8.45 16.81 -2.24
C ALA A 342 9.02 18.18 -2.57
N LEU A 343 9.72 18.81 -1.62
CA LEU A 343 10.34 20.12 -1.78
C LEU A 343 11.87 20.04 -1.59
N ILE A 344 12.60 20.76 -2.44
CA ILE A 344 14.04 20.98 -2.37
C ILE A 344 14.28 22.48 -2.11
N ASP A 345 14.93 22.82 -1.00
CA ASP A 345 15.20 24.21 -0.59
C ASP A 345 13.94 25.11 -0.60
N GLY A 346 12.82 24.54 -0.15
CA GLY A 346 11.50 25.18 -0.11
C GLY A 346 10.80 25.32 -1.47
N GLN A 347 11.44 24.87 -2.56
CA GLN A 347 10.88 24.86 -3.91
C GLN A 347 10.27 23.49 -4.21
N LEU A 348 9.11 23.45 -4.86
CA LEU A 348 8.45 22.19 -5.19
C LEU A 348 9.25 21.43 -6.27
N ALA A 349 9.66 20.20 -5.96
CA ALA A 349 10.36 19.31 -6.88
C ALA A 349 9.40 18.32 -7.57
N GLY A 350 8.36 17.87 -6.87
CA GLY A 350 7.32 17.01 -7.42
C GLY A 350 6.18 16.75 -6.44
N VAL A 351 5.14 16.08 -6.92
CA VAL A 351 4.00 15.66 -6.11
C VAL A 351 3.58 14.22 -6.39
N GLU A 352 3.02 13.56 -5.39
CA GLU A 352 2.26 12.32 -5.52
C GLU A 352 0.80 12.61 -5.13
N TRP A 353 -0.16 12.08 -5.90
CA TRP A 353 -1.56 11.96 -5.48
C TRP A 353 -1.83 10.48 -5.13
N PRO A 354 -1.88 10.10 -3.85
CA PRO A 354 -1.74 8.70 -3.43
C PRO A 354 -2.85 7.78 -3.94
N PHE A 355 -2.48 6.53 -4.22
CA PHE A 355 -3.46 5.46 -4.43
C PHE A 355 -4.29 5.24 -3.13
N PRO A 356 -5.63 5.19 -3.17
CA PRO A 356 -6.45 4.98 -1.99
C PRO A 356 -6.42 3.50 -1.56
N VAL A 357 -5.33 3.07 -0.93
CA VAL A 357 -5.19 1.69 -0.40
C VAL A 357 -6.34 1.40 0.57
N ILE A 358 -7.02 0.27 0.36
CA ILE A 358 -8.05 -0.24 1.27
C ILE A 358 -7.48 -1.49 1.94
N PHE A 359 -7.05 -1.34 3.18
CA PHE A 359 -6.49 -2.43 3.99
C PHE A 359 -7.54 -3.49 4.34
N THR A 360 -7.12 -4.63 4.88
CA THR A 360 -7.99 -5.82 4.97
C THR A 360 -9.11 -5.73 6.01
N GLY A 361 -9.05 -4.80 6.97
CA GLY A 361 -10.19 -4.40 7.81
C GLY A 361 -11.02 -3.22 7.27
N GLY A 362 -10.66 -2.69 6.09
CA GLY A 362 -11.21 -1.47 5.52
C GLY A 362 -12.57 -1.64 4.83
N VAL A 363 -13.47 -0.68 5.04
CA VAL A 363 -14.88 -0.66 4.60
C VAL A 363 -15.72 -1.78 5.24
N VAL A 364 -15.49 -3.03 4.87
CA VAL A 364 -16.04 -4.26 5.48
C VAL A 364 -14.99 -5.38 5.32
N PRO A 365 -14.52 -6.04 6.41
CA PRO A 365 -13.43 -7.00 6.31
C PRO A 365 -13.67 -8.20 5.38
N SER A 366 -14.92 -8.65 5.23
CA SER A 366 -15.27 -9.75 4.33
C SER A 366 -15.10 -9.44 2.83
N LEU A 367 -14.87 -8.17 2.45
CA LEU A 367 -14.45 -7.81 1.08
C LEU A 367 -13.04 -8.31 0.75
N HIS A 368 -12.21 -8.59 1.77
CA HIS A 368 -10.75 -8.77 1.61
C HIS A 368 -10.26 -10.17 1.98
N ARG A 369 -11.14 -11.17 1.91
CA ARG A 369 -10.87 -12.57 2.30
C ARG A 369 -11.36 -13.53 1.23
N PRO A 370 -10.51 -14.37 0.62
CA PRO A 370 -9.05 -14.45 0.77
C PRO A 370 -8.27 -13.39 -0.03
N ILE A 371 -8.92 -12.74 -1.01
CA ILE A 371 -8.30 -11.77 -1.93
C ILE A 371 -8.18 -10.42 -1.20
N VAL A 372 -6.97 -10.00 -0.84
CA VAL A 372 -6.76 -8.73 -0.12
C VAL A 372 -6.94 -7.51 -1.04
N GLY A 373 -6.96 -6.30 -0.47
CA GLY A 373 -7.01 -5.06 -1.25
C GLY A 373 -5.80 -4.89 -2.17
N ILE A 374 -5.97 -4.17 -3.28
CA ILE A 374 -4.86 -3.81 -4.18
C ILE A 374 -3.81 -3.02 -3.38
N HIS A 375 -2.53 -3.38 -3.50
CA HIS A 375 -1.41 -2.79 -2.75
C HIS A 375 -1.49 -2.95 -1.22
N ALA A 376 -2.25 -3.90 -0.69
CA ALA A 376 -2.29 -4.14 0.76
C ALA A 376 -1.00 -4.80 1.28
N PHE A 377 -0.38 -5.70 0.50
CA PHE A 377 0.87 -6.39 0.86
C PHE A 377 2.12 -5.68 0.32
N ASP A 378 2.00 -4.81 -0.68
CA ASP A 378 3.09 -3.96 -1.15
C ASP A 378 2.60 -2.57 -1.57
N LEU A 379 2.80 -1.59 -0.68
CA LEU A 379 2.39 -0.22 -0.91
C LEU A 379 3.41 0.44 -1.85
N ARG A 380 2.97 0.75 -3.08
CA ARG A 380 3.80 1.39 -4.10
C ARG A 380 4.30 2.76 -3.65
N GLU A 381 5.57 3.03 -3.92
CA GLU A 381 6.18 4.36 -3.83
C GLU A 381 6.06 5.15 -5.14
N HIS A 382 6.05 6.47 -5.04
CA HIS A 382 6.03 7.38 -6.18
C HIS A 382 7.43 7.94 -6.49
N GLU A 383 7.79 8.01 -7.78
CA GLU A 383 9.09 8.46 -8.26
C GLU A 383 9.04 9.89 -8.77
N ILE A 384 9.98 10.73 -8.35
CA ILE A 384 10.13 12.12 -8.80
C ILE A 384 11.55 12.29 -9.31
N ASP A 385 11.74 12.46 -10.61
CA ASP A 385 13.08 12.68 -11.17
C ASP A 385 13.56 14.11 -10.86
N ILE A 386 14.61 14.20 -10.04
CA ILE A 386 15.19 15.46 -9.57
C ILE A 386 16.52 15.77 -10.28
N THR A 387 16.83 15.07 -11.39
CA THR A 387 17.99 15.37 -12.26
C THR A 387 18.04 16.85 -12.71
N PRO A 388 16.91 17.55 -12.95
CA PRO A 388 16.93 19.00 -13.20
C PRO A 388 17.48 19.86 -12.06
N PHE A 389 17.51 19.38 -10.81
CA PHE A 389 18.07 20.09 -9.66
C PHE A 389 19.59 19.90 -9.49
N LEU A 390 20.24 18.99 -10.24
CA LEU A 390 21.66 18.68 -10.04
C LEU A 390 22.62 19.89 -10.09
N PRO A 391 22.43 20.92 -10.94
CA PRO A 391 23.24 22.14 -10.90
C PRO A 391 23.18 22.90 -9.57
N LEU A 392 22.09 22.77 -8.81
CA LEU A 392 21.96 23.28 -7.45
C LEU A 392 22.57 22.29 -6.45
N LEU A 393 22.17 21.01 -6.52
CA LEU A 393 22.49 19.97 -5.54
C LEU A 393 23.98 19.57 -5.49
N CYS A 394 24.72 19.78 -6.59
CA CYS A 394 26.15 19.44 -6.70
C CYS A 394 27.10 20.62 -6.37
N ASP A 395 26.57 21.73 -5.84
CA ASP A 395 27.36 22.93 -5.56
C ASP A 395 28.33 22.79 -4.36
N GLY A 396 28.19 21.72 -3.58
CA GLY A 396 29.01 21.40 -2.40
C GLY A 396 28.50 22.01 -1.09
N LYS A 397 27.28 22.56 -1.07
CA LYS A 397 26.58 23.00 0.14
C LYS A 397 25.60 21.93 0.63
N LYS A 398 24.95 22.25 1.76
CA LYS A 398 23.85 21.46 2.29
C LYS A 398 22.52 21.93 1.71
N HIS A 399 21.70 20.98 1.29
CA HIS A 399 20.35 21.21 0.78
C HIS A 399 19.30 20.58 1.70
N THR A 400 18.11 21.17 1.71
CA THR A 400 16.96 20.72 2.49
C THR A 400 15.98 19.96 1.62
N PHE A 401 15.58 18.77 2.07
CA PHE A 401 14.55 17.95 1.46
C PHE A 401 13.38 17.85 2.43
N THR A 402 12.19 18.25 2.00
CA THR A 402 10.97 18.29 2.85
C THR A 402 9.84 17.52 2.19
N ILE A 403 9.13 16.72 2.98
CA ILE A 403 7.86 16.10 2.58
C ILE A 403 6.71 16.84 3.27
N ARG A 404 5.62 17.10 2.57
CA ARG A 404 4.37 17.62 3.14
C ARG A 404 3.18 16.83 2.62
N VAL A 405 2.07 16.84 3.37
CA VAL A 405 0.78 16.35 2.87
C VAL A 405 -0.24 17.48 2.97
N ALA A 406 -0.80 17.85 1.82
CA ALA A 406 -1.82 18.87 1.67
C ALA A 406 -3.18 18.22 1.39
N GLY A 407 -4.24 18.72 2.02
CA GLY A 407 -5.64 18.49 1.65
C GLY A 407 -6.31 19.77 1.17
N LEU A 408 -7.65 19.82 1.17
CA LEU A 408 -8.43 21.03 0.85
C LEU A 408 -9.26 21.46 2.05
N ASN A 409 -9.15 22.74 2.44
CA ASN A 409 -9.99 23.33 3.47
C ASN A 409 -10.92 24.37 2.85
N SER A 410 -12.09 23.90 2.40
CA SER A 410 -13.19 24.76 1.99
C SER A 410 -13.79 25.44 3.21
N THR A 411 -13.43 26.70 3.46
CA THR A 411 -14.06 27.54 4.47
C THR A 411 -15.09 28.48 3.84
N GLY A 412 -16.34 28.40 4.30
CA GLY A 412 -17.45 29.25 3.83
C GLY A 412 -18.16 28.79 2.55
N ASN A 413 -19.29 29.42 2.24
CA ASN A 413 -20.20 29.09 1.13
C ASN A 413 -19.70 29.51 -0.29
N SER A 414 -18.41 29.79 -0.45
CA SER A 414 -17.87 30.41 -1.68
C SER A 414 -17.23 29.41 -2.63
N THR A 415 -17.57 29.51 -3.92
CA THR A 415 -16.91 28.81 -5.03
C THR A 415 -15.54 29.41 -5.41
N SER A 416 -15.02 30.37 -4.63
CA SER A 416 -13.76 31.05 -4.92
C SER A 416 -12.56 30.37 -4.27
N ALA A 417 -11.61 29.90 -5.11
CA ALA A 417 -10.23 29.58 -4.77
C ALA A 417 -10.00 28.96 -3.36
N THR A 418 -10.57 27.77 -3.11
CA THR A 418 -10.15 26.93 -1.97
C THR A 418 -8.66 26.63 -2.13
N PRO A 419 -7.79 27.03 -1.20
CA PRO A 419 -6.36 26.75 -1.30
C PRO A 419 -6.06 25.29 -0.91
N LEU A 420 -4.90 24.79 -1.35
CA LEU A 420 -4.26 23.68 -0.67
C LEU A 420 -3.97 24.07 0.78
N THR A 421 -4.09 23.11 1.69
CA THR A 421 -3.71 23.26 3.10
C THR A 421 -2.25 22.91 3.32
N ASP A 422 -1.61 23.53 4.31
CA ASP A 422 -0.28 23.12 4.79
C ASP A 422 -0.34 21.94 5.80
N SER A 423 -1.52 21.37 6.05
CA SER A 423 -1.77 20.33 7.06
C SER A 423 -3.04 19.53 6.77
N VAL A 424 -3.07 18.28 7.23
CA VAL A 424 -4.18 17.31 7.14
C VAL A 424 -4.52 16.78 8.55
N ASN A 425 -5.49 15.88 8.71
CA ASN A 425 -5.71 15.26 10.02
C ASN A 425 -4.55 14.29 10.36
N GLU A 426 -4.49 13.83 11.60
CA GLU A 426 -3.53 12.81 12.02
C GLU A 426 -4.05 11.39 11.67
N SER A 427 -3.24 10.46 11.15
CA SER A 427 -1.78 10.52 10.94
C SER A 427 -1.40 10.13 9.51
N TRP A 428 -0.51 10.90 8.87
CA TRP A 428 0.17 10.49 7.64
C TRP A 428 1.57 9.97 7.94
N TYR A 429 1.83 8.73 7.58
CA TYR A 429 3.16 8.13 7.71
C TYR A 429 3.93 8.37 6.42
N VAL A 430 5.05 9.09 6.50
CA VAL A 430 5.85 9.45 5.32
C VAL A 430 7.34 9.16 5.50
N THR A 431 7.96 8.70 4.42
CA THR A 431 9.41 8.65 4.23
C THR A 431 9.72 9.02 2.78
N GLY A 432 10.95 9.44 2.52
CA GLY A 432 11.49 9.47 1.17
C GLY A 432 12.91 8.92 1.13
N LYS A 433 13.47 8.84 -0.07
CA LYS A 433 14.88 8.47 -0.28
C LYS A 433 15.36 8.99 -1.63
N LEU A 434 16.65 9.29 -1.70
CA LEU A 434 17.35 9.71 -2.90
C LEU A 434 18.06 8.49 -3.48
N PHE A 435 17.74 8.13 -4.72
CA PHE A 435 18.52 7.21 -5.54
C PHE A 435 19.45 8.02 -6.44
N LEU A 436 20.76 7.85 -6.28
CA LEU A 436 21.77 8.67 -6.95
C LEU A 436 22.66 7.78 -7.83
N TRP A 437 22.79 8.15 -9.10
CA TRP A 437 23.81 7.61 -9.99
C TRP A 437 24.96 8.60 -10.09
N LEU A 438 26.18 8.12 -9.97
CA LEU A 438 27.40 8.93 -9.94
C LEU A 438 28.18 8.79 -11.25
N ASP A 439 28.91 9.83 -11.62
CA ASP A 439 29.99 9.78 -12.62
C ASP A 439 31.14 8.88 -12.13
N ASP A 440 31.80 8.18 -13.05
CA ASP A 440 32.92 7.27 -12.77
C ASP A 440 34.10 7.96 -12.04
N ASP A 441 34.37 9.23 -12.35
CA ASP A 441 35.37 10.05 -11.66
C ASP A 441 34.77 10.70 -10.39
N PRO A 442 35.21 10.31 -9.17
CA PRO A 442 34.72 10.91 -7.92
C PRO A 442 35.12 12.39 -7.76
N TYR A 443 36.01 12.92 -8.60
CA TYR A 443 36.39 14.32 -8.63
C TYR A 443 35.68 15.12 -9.73
N SER A 444 34.82 14.49 -10.54
CA SER A 444 33.94 15.21 -11.44
C SER A 444 33.02 16.18 -10.66
N ILE A 445 32.57 17.22 -11.33
CA ILE A 445 31.58 18.14 -10.76
C ILE A 445 30.48 18.34 -11.79
N THR A 446 29.27 17.92 -11.44
CA THR A 446 28.08 18.18 -12.21
C THR A 446 27.71 19.66 -12.11
N THR A 447 27.55 20.31 -13.25
CA THR A 447 27.33 21.76 -13.35
C THR A 447 26.24 22.09 -14.35
N GLY A 448 25.71 23.31 -14.29
CA GLY A 448 24.72 23.83 -15.24
C GLY A 448 24.08 25.11 -14.72
N ASP A 449 23.00 25.54 -15.37
CA ASP A 449 22.19 26.65 -14.87
C ASP A 449 21.24 26.16 -13.77
N ALA A 450 20.87 27.06 -12.85
CA ALA A 450 19.88 26.77 -11.81
C ALA A 450 18.53 26.31 -12.41
N PRO A 451 17.80 25.39 -11.77
CA PRO A 451 16.55 24.86 -12.30
C PRO A 451 15.50 25.97 -12.51
N THR A 452 14.86 25.96 -13.68
CA THR A 452 13.67 26.78 -13.95
C THR A 452 12.42 25.97 -13.61
N ILE A 453 11.67 26.42 -12.60
CA ILE A 453 10.44 25.77 -12.11
C ILE A 453 9.22 26.55 -12.57
N VAL A 454 8.33 25.88 -13.29
CA VAL A 454 7.00 26.35 -13.70
C VAL A 454 5.96 25.52 -12.94
N SER A 455 5.48 26.07 -11.82
CA SER A 455 4.46 25.46 -10.97
C SER A 455 3.27 26.43 -10.80
N PRO A 456 2.32 26.48 -11.74
CA PRO A 456 1.07 27.22 -11.54
C PRO A 456 0.32 26.71 -10.30
N ARG A 457 -0.55 27.56 -9.72
CA ARG A 457 -1.45 27.11 -8.64
C ARG A 457 -2.43 26.07 -9.20
N PRO A 458 -2.76 24.99 -8.46
CA PRO A 458 -3.77 24.04 -8.89
C PRO A 458 -5.14 24.71 -9.14
N THR A 459 -5.83 24.26 -10.18
CA THR A 459 -7.22 24.63 -10.44
C THR A 459 -8.11 23.74 -9.58
N ILE A 460 -8.83 24.34 -8.63
CA ILE A 460 -9.69 23.63 -7.68
C ILE A 460 -11.13 24.11 -7.87
N VAL A 461 -12.05 23.16 -8.11
CA VAL A 461 -13.48 23.41 -8.29
C VAL A 461 -14.24 22.52 -7.31
N ILE A 462 -15.11 23.12 -6.49
CA ILE A 462 -15.93 22.42 -5.51
C ILE A 462 -17.39 22.82 -5.72
N THR A 463 -18.30 21.85 -5.69
CA THR A 463 -19.76 22.10 -5.64
C THR A 463 -20.38 21.39 -4.44
N ARG A 464 -21.55 21.87 -4.00
CA ARG A 464 -22.21 21.43 -2.77
C ARG A 464 -23.73 21.66 -2.88
N SER A 465 -24.52 20.70 -2.42
CA SER A 465 -25.96 20.77 -2.29
C SER A 465 -26.41 20.00 -1.04
N LEU A 466 -27.39 20.53 -0.32
CA LEU A 466 -27.93 19.95 0.91
C LEU A 466 -29.46 19.97 0.84
N THR A 467 -30.10 18.82 1.06
CA THR A 467 -31.55 18.71 1.19
C THR A 467 -31.95 18.49 2.65
N THR A 468 -33.14 18.98 3.00
CA THR A 468 -33.72 18.86 4.33
C THR A 468 -35.15 18.34 4.24
N THR A 469 -35.54 17.51 5.20
CA THR A 469 -36.95 17.16 5.44
C THR A 469 -37.79 18.40 5.79
N PRO A 470 -39.14 18.33 5.73
CA PRO A 470 -40.02 19.46 6.12
C PRO A 470 -39.82 19.98 7.54
N ASN A 471 -39.26 19.16 8.45
CA ASN A 471 -38.96 19.54 9.83
C ASN A 471 -37.58 20.22 9.98
N GLY A 472 -36.85 20.45 8.88
CA GLY A 472 -35.52 21.06 8.87
C GLY A 472 -34.35 20.10 9.12
N THR A 473 -34.60 18.81 9.34
CA THR A 473 -33.52 17.81 9.49
C THR A 473 -32.82 17.57 8.16
N ASN A 474 -31.49 17.73 8.14
CA ASN A 474 -30.61 17.43 7.00
C ASN A 474 -30.73 15.96 6.60
N GLU A 475 -30.98 15.69 5.31
CA GLU A 475 -31.31 14.36 4.79
C GLU A 475 -30.25 13.84 3.81
N THR A 476 -29.89 14.66 2.81
CA THR A 476 -28.90 14.32 1.78
C THR A 476 -27.92 15.47 1.54
N LEU A 477 -26.62 15.16 1.55
CA LEU A 477 -25.52 16.05 1.20
C LEU A 477 -24.84 15.51 -0.06
N THR A 478 -24.79 16.32 -1.12
CA THR A 478 -24.07 16.00 -2.35
C THR A 478 -22.97 17.03 -2.56
N TYR A 479 -21.75 16.58 -2.85
CA TYR A 479 -20.63 17.46 -3.14
C TYR A 479 -19.76 16.90 -4.26
N THR A 480 -19.15 17.79 -5.03
CA THR A 480 -18.10 17.41 -5.98
C THR A 480 -16.82 18.16 -5.67
N THR A 481 -15.68 17.53 -5.95
CA THR A 481 -14.35 18.12 -5.81
C THR A 481 -13.56 17.74 -7.05
N SER A 482 -13.04 18.72 -7.77
CA SER A 482 -12.11 18.50 -8.88
C SER A 482 -10.86 19.34 -8.69
N VAL A 483 -9.71 18.70 -8.91
CA VAL A 483 -8.39 19.34 -8.83
C VAL A 483 -7.62 19.03 -10.12
N GLN A 484 -6.99 20.04 -10.70
CA GLN A 484 -6.05 19.86 -11.81
C GLN A 484 -4.75 20.57 -11.50
N ARG A 485 -3.63 19.91 -11.78
CA ARG A 485 -2.29 20.42 -11.54
C ARG A 485 -1.36 20.14 -12.72
N THR A 486 -0.50 21.10 -13.01
CA THR A 486 0.70 20.88 -13.84
C THR A 486 1.94 21.35 -13.09
N LEU A 487 3.06 20.70 -13.37
CA LEU A 487 4.40 21.07 -12.91
C LEU A 487 5.38 20.82 -14.06
N GLN A 488 6.32 21.73 -14.26
CA GLN A 488 7.44 21.52 -15.17
C GLN A 488 8.71 22.11 -14.55
N ILE A 489 9.79 21.34 -14.52
CA ILE A 489 11.09 21.73 -14.00
C ILE A 489 12.13 21.42 -15.07
N THR A 490 13.03 22.36 -15.36
CA THR A 490 14.02 22.22 -16.43
C THR A 490 15.40 22.70 -15.99
N ALA A 491 16.43 21.96 -16.38
CA ALA A 491 17.82 22.40 -16.33
C ALA A 491 18.32 22.77 -17.73
N ARG A 492 19.20 23.76 -17.80
CA ARG A 492 19.94 24.14 -19.03
C ARG A 492 21.43 24.02 -18.76
N ASN A 493 22.20 23.86 -19.83
CA ASN A 493 23.66 23.77 -19.78
C ASN A 493 24.19 22.66 -18.83
N LEU A 494 23.40 21.59 -18.59
CA LEU A 494 23.76 20.50 -17.68
C LEU A 494 24.96 19.72 -18.23
N LYS A 495 25.98 19.54 -17.38
CA LYS A 495 27.24 18.87 -17.70
C LYS A 495 27.60 17.90 -16.59
N THR A 496 27.90 16.68 -17.01
CA THR A 496 28.42 15.55 -16.24
C THR A 496 29.63 14.99 -16.98
N GLN A 497 30.30 13.97 -16.46
CA GLN A 497 31.33 13.24 -17.18
C GLN A 497 30.76 12.50 -18.40
N HIS A 498 29.57 11.88 -18.28
CA HIS A 498 28.99 11.05 -19.34
C HIS A 498 28.25 11.86 -20.43
N TYR A 499 27.76 13.06 -20.11
CA TYR A 499 27.08 13.92 -21.07
C TYR A 499 27.21 15.41 -20.73
N SER A 500 27.35 16.20 -21.80
CA SER A 500 27.19 17.66 -21.78
C SER A 500 25.96 18.01 -22.60
N SER A 501 25.32 19.13 -22.27
CA SER A 501 24.38 19.82 -23.13
C SER A 501 24.74 21.30 -23.15
N SER A 502 24.81 21.89 -24.34
CA SER A 502 25.15 23.30 -24.58
C SER A 502 24.11 24.02 -25.44
N SER A 503 23.11 23.30 -25.94
CA SER A 503 21.96 23.81 -26.66
C SER A 503 21.20 24.88 -25.87
N SER A 504 21.10 26.07 -26.45
CA SER A 504 20.26 27.16 -25.93
C SER A 504 18.78 26.97 -26.25
N SER A 505 18.41 26.11 -27.21
CA SER A 505 17.02 25.95 -27.66
C SER A 505 16.21 24.95 -26.83
N SER A 506 16.86 23.93 -26.25
CA SER A 506 16.19 22.85 -25.51
C SER A 506 16.71 22.72 -24.08
N PRO A 507 15.89 22.28 -23.10
CA PRO A 507 16.39 21.91 -21.79
C PRO A 507 17.24 20.63 -21.89
N ALA A 508 18.28 20.56 -21.06
CA ALA A 508 19.19 19.42 -20.99
C ALA A 508 18.58 18.26 -20.18
N ALA A 509 17.88 18.60 -19.08
CA ALA A 509 17.06 17.69 -18.32
C ALA A 509 15.72 18.36 -18.02
N SER A 510 14.63 17.58 -17.98
CA SER A 510 13.32 18.08 -17.55
C SER A 510 12.50 17.04 -16.80
N TRP A 511 11.79 17.48 -15.77
CA TRP A 511 10.72 16.74 -15.09
C TRP A 511 9.40 17.46 -15.36
N SER A 512 8.33 16.72 -15.65
CA SER A 512 7.00 17.29 -15.83
C SER A 512 5.92 16.35 -15.32
N GLN A 513 4.89 16.92 -14.70
CA GLN A 513 3.73 16.21 -14.20
C GLN A 513 2.43 16.90 -14.64
N SER A 514 1.42 16.11 -14.97
CA SER A 514 0.07 16.57 -15.30
C SER A 514 -0.96 15.68 -14.62
N LEU A 515 -1.63 16.20 -13.58
CA LEU A 515 -2.52 15.43 -12.71
C LEU A 515 -3.96 15.96 -12.74
N ARG A 516 -4.94 15.04 -12.68
CA ARG A 516 -6.39 15.33 -12.62
C ARG A 516 -7.10 14.42 -11.62
N TYR A 517 -7.90 15.05 -10.77
CA TYR A 517 -8.68 14.42 -9.71
C TYR A 517 -10.13 14.86 -9.86
N THR A 518 -11.04 13.91 -9.63
CA THR A 518 -12.46 14.19 -9.37
C THR A 518 -12.96 13.28 -8.26
N ASN A 519 -13.83 13.78 -7.38
CA ASN A 519 -14.70 12.97 -6.53
C ASN A 519 -16.12 13.52 -6.54
N ASN A 520 -17.09 12.62 -6.62
CA ASN A 520 -18.50 12.86 -6.36
C ASN A 520 -18.87 12.16 -5.05
N GLY A 521 -19.06 12.94 -3.99
CA GLY A 521 -19.49 12.46 -2.67
C GLY A 521 -21.00 12.65 -2.51
N HIS A 522 -21.68 11.61 -2.03
CA HIS A 522 -23.12 11.60 -1.86
C HIS A 522 -23.49 10.89 -0.55
N ILE A 523 -23.93 11.65 0.44
CA ILE A 523 -24.28 11.15 1.77
C ILE A 523 -25.79 11.28 1.94
N THR A 524 -26.47 10.16 2.19
CA THR A 524 -27.93 10.05 2.30
C THR A 524 -28.34 9.44 3.63
N ALA A 525 -29.65 9.24 3.82
CA ALA A 525 -30.23 8.60 4.99
C ALA A 525 -29.71 9.25 6.29
N PHE A 526 -29.71 10.59 6.35
CA PHE A 526 -29.30 11.33 7.54
C PHE A 526 -27.86 11.06 8.00
N GLY A 527 -26.96 10.69 7.07
CA GLY A 527 -25.55 10.39 7.36
C GLY A 527 -25.23 8.90 7.52
N TYR A 528 -26.22 8.01 7.39
CA TYR A 528 -26.05 6.56 7.53
C TYR A 528 -25.65 5.84 6.24
N ALA A 529 -25.73 6.49 5.08
CA ALA A 529 -25.27 5.94 3.81
C ALA A 529 -24.39 6.95 3.07
N GLN A 530 -23.32 6.45 2.43
CA GLN A 530 -22.33 7.26 1.73
C GLN A 530 -21.83 6.54 0.48
N VAL A 531 -21.89 7.25 -0.65
CA VAL A 531 -21.20 6.91 -1.90
C VAL A 531 -20.06 7.89 -2.11
N ASN A 532 -18.87 7.38 -2.39
CA ASN A 532 -17.76 8.15 -2.96
C ASN A 532 -17.44 7.53 -4.33
N ASN A 533 -17.44 8.34 -5.38
CA ASN A 533 -17.00 7.97 -6.72
C ASN A 533 -15.87 8.91 -7.12
N LEU A 534 -14.63 8.43 -6.99
CA LEU A 534 -13.42 9.20 -7.24
C LEU A 534 -12.60 8.62 -8.40
N LEU A 535 -11.83 9.51 -9.02
CA LEU A 535 -10.87 9.21 -10.07
C LEU A 535 -9.62 10.07 -9.84
N ILE A 536 -8.48 9.43 -9.63
CA ILE A 536 -7.16 10.03 -9.77
C ILE A 536 -6.60 9.64 -11.13
N SER A 537 -5.94 10.56 -11.81
CA SER A 537 -5.14 10.27 -13.00
C SER A 537 -3.93 11.19 -13.07
N GLY A 538 -2.82 10.67 -13.57
CA GLY A 538 -1.58 11.42 -13.72
C GLY A 538 -0.71 10.91 -14.86
N ASN A 539 0.13 11.81 -15.36
CA ASN A 539 1.19 11.49 -16.30
C ASN A 539 2.44 12.26 -15.89
N ASP A 540 3.47 11.51 -15.55
CA ASP A 540 4.79 11.99 -15.18
C ASP A 540 5.77 11.66 -16.31
N THR A 541 6.70 12.57 -16.58
CA THR A 541 7.70 12.37 -17.63
C THR A 541 9.01 13.04 -17.24
N ALA A 542 10.09 12.26 -17.24
CA ALA A 542 11.45 12.75 -17.19
C ALA A 542 12.09 12.63 -18.58
N VAL A 543 12.85 13.64 -18.98
CA VAL A 543 13.62 13.64 -20.24
C VAL A 543 15.03 14.10 -19.94
N LEU A 544 16.01 13.34 -20.43
CA LEU A 544 17.42 13.68 -20.39
C LEU A 544 17.99 13.68 -21.82
N VAL A 545 18.51 14.83 -22.24
CA VAL A 545 19.03 15.08 -23.59
C VAL A 545 20.55 15.22 -23.52
N PRO A 546 21.33 14.14 -23.72
CA PRO A 546 22.76 14.25 -23.91
C PRO A 546 23.05 14.84 -25.30
N GLU A 547 23.97 15.80 -25.39
CA GLU A 547 24.69 15.98 -26.65
C GLU A 547 25.70 14.84 -26.78
N MET A 548 25.63 14.10 -27.88
CA MET A 548 26.54 12.99 -28.17
C MET A 548 28.00 13.49 -28.11
N PRO A 549 28.89 12.84 -27.33
CA PRO A 549 30.30 13.20 -27.36
C PRO A 549 30.86 12.93 -28.76
N PHE A 550 31.48 13.95 -29.34
CA PHE A 550 32.15 13.83 -30.63
C PHE A 550 33.49 13.08 -30.47
N SER A 551 33.80 12.17 -31.40
CA SER A 551 35.07 11.44 -31.58
C SER A 551 35.28 10.11 -30.82
N THR A 552 34.98 9.02 -31.53
CA THR A 552 35.84 7.82 -31.76
C THR A 552 37.09 7.58 -30.91
N SER A 553 37.17 6.39 -30.30
CA SER A 553 38.40 5.59 -30.23
C SER A 553 38.06 4.09 -30.10
N THR A 554 38.47 3.29 -31.08
CA THR A 554 38.34 1.82 -31.02
C THR A 554 39.45 1.26 -30.13
N THR A 555 39.11 0.57 -29.04
CA THR A 555 40.10 -0.28 -28.36
C THR A 555 39.43 -1.50 -27.74
N THR A 556 39.67 -2.64 -28.36
CA THR A 556 39.24 -3.95 -27.87
C THR A 556 40.08 -4.38 -26.67
N THR A 557 39.48 -4.38 -25.47
CA THR A 557 39.96 -5.17 -24.34
C THR A 557 38.78 -5.93 -23.74
N THR A 558 38.90 -7.25 -23.71
CA THR A 558 37.90 -8.17 -23.17
C THR A 558 37.84 -8.07 -21.65
N SER A 559 36.67 -7.72 -21.12
CA SER A 559 36.29 -7.95 -19.72
C SER A 559 34.79 -8.27 -19.72
N PRO A 560 34.33 -9.32 -19.01
CA PRO A 560 32.93 -9.73 -19.02
C PRO A 560 32.06 -8.82 -18.12
N SER A 561 30.74 -8.91 -18.34
CA SER A 561 29.68 -8.45 -17.43
C SER A 561 29.75 -6.99 -16.94
N SER A 562 29.43 -6.05 -17.83
CA SER A 562 28.59 -4.92 -17.46
C SER A 562 27.58 -4.67 -18.58
N SER A 563 26.28 -4.80 -18.27
CA SER A 563 25.17 -4.53 -19.19
C SER A 563 25.03 -3.00 -19.41
N SER A 564 25.98 -2.42 -20.15
CA SER A 564 25.92 -1.01 -20.51
C SER A 564 24.64 -0.75 -21.31
N LEU A 565 23.74 0.04 -20.73
CA LEU A 565 22.61 0.66 -21.43
C LEU A 565 23.11 1.24 -22.75
N ARG A 566 22.84 0.55 -23.86
CA ARG A 566 23.00 1.16 -25.18
C ARG A 566 21.89 2.20 -25.29
N PRO A 567 22.21 3.50 -25.44
CA PRO A 567 21.16 4.50 -25.63
C PRO A 567 20.31 4.15 -26.83
N ASN A 568 19.07 4.63 -26.85
CA ASN A 568 18.31 4.75 -28.09
C ASN A 568 19.20 5.44 -29.16
N ALA A 569 19.01 5.18 -30.44
CA ALA A 569 19.86 5.69 -31.53
C ALA A 569 19.95 7.23 -31.60
N SER A 570 19.11 7.94 -30.84
CA SER A 570 19.08 9.39 -30.62
C SER A 570 19.86 9.90 -29.40
N GLY A 571 20.39 9.01 -28.54
CA GLY A 571 20.97 9.35 -27.23
C GLY A 571 19.95 9.70 -26.13
N LEU A 572 18.70 9.99 -26.50
CA LEU A 572 17.66 10.48 -25.61
C LEU A 572 17.26 9.41 -24.57
N SER A 573 17.27 9.78 -23.29
CA SER A 573 16.70 8.97 -22.21
C SER A 573 15.37 9.58 -21.76
N VAL A 574 14.31 8.77 -21.71
CA VAL A 574 12.96 9.20 -21.34
C VAL A 574 12.39 8.19 -20.35
N TYR A 575 11.95 8.67 -19.19
CA TYR A 575 11.10 7.91 -18.27
C TYR A 575 9.68 8.45 -18.35
N ARG A 576 8.69 7.58 -18.32
CA ARG A 576 7.27 7.96 -18.18
C ARG A 576 6.57 7.06 -17.19
N ALA A 577 5.68 7.65 -16.40
CA ALA A 577 4.67 6.91 -15.64
C ALA A 577 3.29 7.54 -15.88
N ALA A 578 2.35 6.75 -16.39
CA ALA A 578 0.96 7.15 -16.56
C ALA A 578 0.08 6.24 -15.70
N TYR A 579 -0.88 6.82 -14.97
CA TYR A 579 -1.70 6.06 -14.03
C TYR A 579 -3.13 6.59 -13.93
N THR A 580 -4.04 5.67 -13.62
CA THR A 580 -5.46 5.93 -13.39
C THR A 580 -5.93 5.09 -12.20
N TYR A 581 -6.42 5.74 -11.14
CA TYR A 581 -6.92 5.08 -9.92
C TYR A 581 -8.38 5.48 -9.68
N PRO A 582 -9.35 4.76 -10.27
CA PRO A 582 -10.76 4.96 -10.01
C PRO A 582 -11.21 4.14 -8.79
N LEU A 583 -12.06 4.72 -7.93
CA LEU A 583 -12.64 4.05 -6.77
C LEU A 583 -14.10 4.47 -6.62
N LEU A 584 -15.01 3.49 -6.64
CA LEU A 584 -16.40 3.61 -6.24
C LEU A 584 -16.60 2.80 -4.95
N CYS A 585 -16.96 3.48 -3.87
CA CYS A 585 -17.36 2.83 -2.61
C CYS A 585 -18.75 3.33 -2.22
N ASN A 586 -19.73 2.44 -2.24
CA ASN A 586 -21.07 2.66 -1.72
C ASN A 586 -21.20 1.88 -0.40
N SER A 587 -21.32 2.57 0.72
CA SER A 587 -21.39 1.95 2.05
C SER A 587 -22.56 2.51 2.86
N SER A 588 -23.18 1.65 3.65
CA SER A 588 -24.24 2.02 4.59
C SER A 588 -24.00 1.34 5.93
N TYR A 589 -24.47 1.97 7.01
CA TYR A 589 -24.41 1.40 8.35
C TYR A 589 -25.67 1.74 9.15
N ALA A 590 -26.05 0.84 10.05
CA ALA A 590 -27.20 0.99 10.93
C ALA A 590 -26.82 0.56 12.34
N VAL A 591 -27.35 1.26 13.35
CA VAL A 591 -27.16 0.92 14.77
C VAL A 591 -28.52 0.70 15.41
N SER A 592 -28.73 -0.45 16.06
CA SER A 592 -30.04 -0.79 16.61
C SER A 592 -30.37 0.02 17.88
N PRO A 593 -31.55 0.66 17.98
CA PRO A 593 -31.92 1.44 19.17
C PRO A 593 -32.06 0.60 20.45
N GLN A 594 -32.42 -0.68 20.33
CA GLN A 594 -32.69 -1.57 21.48
C GLN A 594 -31.47 -2.36 21.98
N GLY A 595 -30.25 -2.08 21.49
CA GLY A 595 -29.06 -2.81 21.94
C GLY A 595 -27.71 -2.31 21.42
N GLY A 596 -27.68 -1.40 20.44
CA GLY A 596 -26.43 -0.91 19.85
C GLY A 596 -25.81 -1.84 18.81
N ASN A 597 -26.55 -2.86 18.33
CA ASN A 597 -26.04 -3.79 17.32
C ASN A 597 -25.74 -3.01 16.03
N LEU A 598 -24.52 -3.18 15.51
CA LEU A 598 -24.05 -2.53 14.30
C LEU A 598 -24.24 -3.46 13.09
N SER A 599 -24.86 -2.94 12.03
CA SER A 599 -24.81 -3.53 10.70
C SER A 599 -24.04 -2.60 9.76
N ILE A 600 -23.23 -3.16 8.87
CA ILE A 600 -22.59 -2.44 7.76
C ILE A 600 -22.84 -3.25 6.50
N SER A 601 -23.24 -2.60 5.40
CA SER A 601 -23.30 -3.23 4.08
C SER A 601 -22.60 -2.33 3.07
N ALA A 602 -21.77 -2.90 2.20
CA ALA A 602 -20.99 -2.16 1.21
C ALA A 602 -20.90 -2.86 -0.14
N HIS A 603 -20.87 -2.05 -1.20
CA HIS A 603 -20.36 -2.40 -2.53
C HIS A 603 -19.09 -1.58 -2.77
N LEU A 604 -18.03 -2.26 -3.17
CA LEU A 604 -16.71 -1.68 -3.44
C LEU A 604 -16.28 -2.09 -4.85
N TRP A 605 -15.91 -1.11 -5.66
CA TRP A 605 -15.26 -1.30 -6.95
C TRP A 605 -14.03 -0.40 -6.98
N GLN A 606 -12.84 -0.98 -7.19
CA GLN A 606 -11.57 -0.27 -7.17
C GLN A 606 -10.69 -0.71 -8.34
N GLY A 607 -10.17 0.26 -9.08
CA GLY A 607 -9.26 0.02 -10.21
C GLY A 607 -7.86 0.58 -9.98
N LYS A 608 -6.89 0.01 -10.69
CA LYS A 608 -5.54 0.54 -10.88
C LYS A 608 -5.11 0.25 -12.31
N GLU A 609 -4.88 1.31 -13.08
CA GLU A 609 -4.08 1.27 -14.30
C GLU A 609 -2.73 1.93 -14.02
N LEU A 610 -1.64 1.31 -14.49
CA LEU A 610 -0.29 1.85 -14.42
C LEU A 610 0.51 1.42 -15.65
N THR A 611 1.01 2.40 -16.41
CA THR A 611 1.98 2.21 -17.49
C THR A 611 3.30 2.87 -17.10
N VAL A 612 4.43 2.17 -17.22
CA VAL A 612 5.79 2.69 -16.97
C VAL A 612 6.70 2.39 -18.17
N GLU A 613 7.39 3.40 -18.68
CA GLU A 613 8.33 3.33 -19.81
C GLU A 613 9.72 3.82 -19.38
N GLY A 614 10.77 3.16 -19.86
CA GLY A 614 12.15 3.61 -19.72
C GLY A 614 12.79 3.34 -18.35
N PRO A 615 13.78 4.16 -17.92
CA PRO A 615 14.69 3.85 -16.82
C PRO A 615 14.07 4.09 -15.44
N SER A 616 13.01 3.35 -15.12
CA SER A 616 12.45 3.23 -13.77
C SER A 616 13.53 2.90 -12.73
N VAL A 617 13.36 3.39 -11.50
CA VAL A 617 14.17 2.97 -10.35
C VAL A 617 13.63 1.66 -9.80
N PHE A 618 12.31 1.59 -9.62
CA PHE A 618 11.64 0.38 -9.17
C PHE A 618 11.47 -0.62 -10.30
N VAL A 619 11.50 -1.90 -9.93
CA VAL A 619 11.21 -3.03 -10.82
C VAL A 619 9.83 -2.91 -11.48
N THR A 620 9.71 -3.31 -12.74
CA THR A 620 8.46 -3.12 -13.51
C THR A 620 7.62 -4.39 -13.63
N GLY A 621 8.20 -5.56 -13.32
CA GLY A 621 7.61 -6.90 -13.51
C GLY A 621 7.95 -7.52 -14.86
N LEU A 622 8.49 -6.74 -15.81
CA LEU A 622 8.93 -7.25 -17.12
C LEU A 622 10.14 -8.18 -16.98
N GLU A 623 10.94 -7.99 -15.94
CA GLU A 623 12.13 -8.78 -15.61
C GLU A 623 11.80 -10.26 -15.48
N ALA A 624 10.62 -10.58 -14.95
CA ALA A 624 10.12 -11.94 -14.79
C ALA A 624 9.87 -12.64 -16.15
N PHE A 625 9.74 -11.89 -17.25
CA PHE A 625 9.41 -12.41 -18.58
C PHE A 625 10.53 -12.25 -19.62
N PHE A 626 11.48 -11.33 -19.41
CA PHE A 626 12.58 -11.01 -20.34
C PHE A 626 13.98 -11.34 -19.77
N SER A 627 14.07 -12.33 -18.88
CA SER A 627 15.33 -12.89 -18.41
C SER A 627 15.85 -13.99 -19.35
N SER A 628 17.04 -13.83 -19.92
CA SER A 628 17.73 -14.93 -20.59
C SER A 628 18.29 -15.90 -19.54
N ARG A 629 17.95 -17.19 -19.67
CA ARG A 629 18.48 -18.24 -18.79
C ARG A 629 19.99 -18.43 -19.03
N PRO A 630 20.82 -18.44 -17.99
CA PRO A 630 22.18 -18.94 -18.09
C PRO A 630 22.15 -20.48 -18.05
N GLY A 631 22.17 -21.14 -19.23
CA GLY A 631 22.21 -22.61 -19.30
C GLY A 631 22.14 -23.21 -20.70
N ASP A 632 21.38 -22.62 -21.62
CA ASP A 632 21.00 -23.27 -22.89
C ASP A 632 22.06 -23.05 -24.02
N ASP A 633 23.33 -23.42 -23.76
CA ASP A 633 24.42 -23.45 -24.76
C ASP A 633 24.89 -24.90 -25.06
N ASP A 634 24.09 -25.89 -24.66
CA ASP A 634 24.22 -27.28 -25.11
C ASP A 634 23.50 -27.45 -26.48
N GLY A 635 24.26 -27.95 -27.46
CA GLY A 635 23.99 -27.79 -28.90
C GLY A 635 22.92 -28.73 -29.50
N ASP A 636 21.78 -28.88 -28.87
CA ASP A 636 20.72 -29.83 -29.26
C ASP A 636 19.30 -29.25 -29.32
N GLY A 637 19.14 -28.13 -30.02
CA GLY A 637 18.09 -27.97 -31.04
C GLY A 637 16.60 -27.94 -30.63
N GLU A 638 16.28 -27.88 -29.34
CA GLU A 638 14.91 -27.72 -28.83
C GLU A 638 14.74 -26.31 -28.22
N GLU A 639 13.92 -25.47 -28.86
CA GLU A 639 13.92 -23.99 -28.73
C GLU A 639 13.18 -23.47 -27.47
N ASP A 640 13.30 -24.18 -26.34
CA ASP A 640 12.57 -23.92 -25.08
C ASP A 640 13.28 -22.93 -24.12
N GLY A 641 14.14 -22.07 -24.68
CA GLY A 641 14.69 -20.92 -23.98
C GLY A 641 13.57 -19.97 -23.54
N TYR A 642 13.67 -19.41 -22.33
CA TYR A 642 12.68 -18.47 -21.76
C TYR A 642 12.65 -17.12 -22.50
N ILE A 643 12.04 -17.12 -23.69
CA ILE A 643 11.77 -15.97 -24.55
C ILE A 643 12.97 -15.00 -24.68
N ALA A 644 13.93 -15.41 -25.51
CA ALA A 644 14.31 -14.49 -26.58
C ALA A 644 13.02 -14.12 -27.34
N ALA A 645 12.77 -12.81 -27.54
CA ALA A 645 11.53 -12.23 -28.10
C ALA A 645 10.74 -13.23 -28.97
N ALA A 646 9.57 -13.65 -28.46
CA ALA A 646 8.93 -14.94 -28.74
C ALA A 646 9.01 -15.31 -30.23
N GLY A 647 9.35 -16.56 -30.56
CA GLY A 647 9.58 -16.99 -31.95
C GLY A 647 8.59 -16.39 -32.97
N GLY A 648 9.07 -15.46 -33.81
CA GLY A 648 8.25 -14.77 -34.82
C GLY A 648 7.41 -13.57 -34.36
N GLY A 649 7.47 -13.17 -33.09
CA GLY A 649 6.83 -11.99 -32.51
C GLY A 649 7.53 -10.70 -32.97
N TRP A 650 6.79 -9.78 -33.60
CA TRP A 650 7.39 -8.71 -34.42
C TRP A 650 8.28 -7.69 -33.65
N TRP A 651 8.27 -7.66 -32.31
CA TRP A 651 8.72 -6.56 -31.43
C TRP A 651 10.24 -6.31 -31.28
N GLY A 652 11.05 -6.67 -32.29
CA GLY A 652 12.47 -6.33 -32.27
C GLY A 652 12.74 -4.81 -32.20
N ARG A 653 13.51 -4.38 -31.20
CA ARG A 653 14.19 -3.06 -31.11
C ARG A 653 13.29 -1.82 -30.97
N GLY A 654 12.17 -1.90 -30.26
CA GLY A 654 11.38 -0.73 -29.88
C GLY A 654 11.25 -0.58 -28.36
N ALA A 655 11.11 0.65 -27.86
CA ALA A 655 10.89 0.90 -26.45
C ALA A 655 9.59 0.25 -25.95
N LEU A 656 9.70 -0.52 -24.87
CA LEU A 656 8.60 -1.27 -24.28
C LEU A 656 8.14 -0.57 -23.00
N ALA A 657 6.84 -0.28 -22.91
CA ALA A 657 6.23 0.14 -21.66
C ALA A 657 5.64 -1.07 -20.96
N SER A 658 5.94 -1.26 -19.67
CA SER A 658 5.18 -2.18 -18.82
C SER A 658 3.79 -1.60 -18.59
N ARG A 659 2.74 -2.42 -18.66
CA ARG A 659 1.37 -2.00 -18.36
C ARG A 659 0.68 -3.01 -17.45
N LEU A 660 0.11 -2.49 -16.37
CA LEU A 660 -0.70 -3.21 -15.38
C LEU A 660 -2.11 -2.62 -15.38
N GLU A 661 -3.11 -3.47 -15.48
CA GLU A 661 -4.53 -3.13 -15.29
C GLU A 661 -5.12 -4.10 -14.28
N THR A 662 -5.73 -3.61 -13.20
CA THR A 662 -6.49 -4.47 -12.29
C THR A 662 -7.73 -3.78 -11.75
N ILE A 663 -8.79 -4.55 -11.59
CA ILE A 663 -10.08 -4.13 -11.04
C ILE A 663 -10.49 -5.16 -10.00
N LYS A 664 -10.75 -4.72 -8.77
CA LYS A 664 -11.33 -5.51 -7.68
C LYS A 664 -12.73 -4.98 -7.39
N GLU A 665 -13.73 -5.84 -7.51
CA GLU A 665 -15.13 -5.55 -7.18
C GLU A 665 -15.63 -6.54 -6.12
N GLY A 666 -16.53 -6.11 -5.25
CA GLY A 666 -17.15 -6.98 -4.27
C GLY A 666 -18.32 -6.35 -3.51
N THR A 667 -19.16 -7.19 -2.93
CA THR A 667 -20.19 -6.81 -1.96
C THR A 667 -19.93 -7.50 -0.62
N ALA A 668 -20.29 -6.86 0.49
CA ALA A 668 -20.17 -7.49 1.81
C ALA A 668 -21.12 -6.90 2.84
N GLU A 669 -21.48 -7.72 3.82
CA GLU A 669 -22.17 -7.33 5.04
C GLU A 669 -21.32 -7.68 6.28
N LEU A 670 -21.43 -6.86 7.32
CA LEU A 670 -20.98 -7.14 8.68
C LEU A 670 -22.14 -6.91 9.65
N ARG A 671 -22.31 -7.79 10.62
CA ARG A 671 -23.18 -7.62 11.77
C ARG A 671 -22.39 -7.85 13.04
N GLN A 672 -22.52 -6.95 14.02
CA GLN A 672 -21.83 -7.00 15.29
C GLN A 672 -22.84 -6.82 16.43
N SER A 673 -22.70 -7.61 17.51
CA SER A 673 -23.45 -7.40 18.74
C SER A 673 -23.09 -6.05 19.36
N GLY A 674 -24.04 -5.38 20.03
CA GLY A 674 -23.80 -4.06 20.62
C GLY A 674 -22.80 -4.04 21.80
N ASP A 675 -22.42 -5.21 22.32
CA ASP A 675 -21.30 -5.36 23.27
C ASP A 675 -19.94 -5.61 22.58
N GLY A 676 -19.92 -5.66 21.24
CA GLY A 676 -18.73 -5.86 20.40
C GLY A 676 -18.08 -7.24 20.50
N ARG A 677 -18.70 -8.21 21.20
CA ARG A 677 -18.12 -9.54 21.45
C ARG A 677 -18.26 -10.47 20.25
N GLU A 678 -19.42 -10.46 19.61
CA GLU A 678 -19.75 -11.31 18.48
C GLU A 678 -19.82 -10.48 17.19
N SER A 679 -19.29 -11.03 16.11
CA SER A 679 -19.39 -10.42 14.78
C SER A 679 -19.42 -11.49 13.70
N ILE A 680 -20.38 -11.39 12.80
CA ILE A 680 -20.52 -12.26 11.62
C ILE A 680 -20.46 -11.37 10.39
N GLY A 681 -19.67 -11.75 9.40
CA GLY A 681 -19.61 -11.06 8.12
C GLY A 681 -19.73 -12.04 6.98
N TRP A 682 -20.37 -11.60 5.89
CA TRP A 682 -20.44 -12.30 4.62
C TRP A 682 -19.89 -11.35 3.54
N GLY A 683 -19.29 -11.88 2.48
CA GLY A 683 -18.88 -11.07 1.35
C GLY A 683 -18.45 -11.89 0.16
N GLU A 684 -18.50 -11.26 -1.00
CA GLU A 684 -17.99 -11.75 -2.27
C GLU A 684 -16.99 -10.73 -2.83
N ALA A 685 -15.95 -11.21 -3.50
CA ALA A 685 -15.02 -10.35 -4.22
C ALA A 685 -14.49 -11.05 -5.46
N ARG A 686 -14.49 -10.35 -6.59
CA ARG A 686 -13.83 -10.75 -7.84
C ARG A 686 -12.76 -9.74 -8.18
N GLN A 687 -11.55 -10.21 -8.48
CA GLN A 687 -10.47 -9.39 -8.99
C GLN A 687 -10.01 -9.89 -10.36
N VAL A 688 -9.97 -8.98 -11.32
CA VAL A 688 -9.34 -9.18 -12.62
C VAL A 688 -8.01 -8.44 -12.61
N PHE A 689 -6.96 -9.09 -13.09
CA PHE A 689 -5.60 -8.56 -13.18
C PHE A 689 -5.01 -8.93 -14.54
N TRP A 690 -4.50 -7.94 -15.25
CA TRP A 690 -3.80 -8.07 -16.51
C TRP A 690 -2.45 -7.35 -16.42
N PHE A 691 -1.39 -8.01 -16.86
CA PHE A 691 -0.06 -7.45 -16.96
C PHE A 691 0.58 -7.82 -18.29
N GLY A 692 1.28 -6.86 -18.89
CA GLY A 692 1.86 -7.05 -20.21
C GLY A 692 2.73 -5.89 -20.66
N VAL A 693 3.06 -5.91 -21.95
CA VAL A 693 3.75 -4.80 -22.62
C VAL A 693 2.78 -4.01 -23.50
N GLU A 694 2.98 -2.70 -23.55
CA GLU A 694 2.34 -1.80 -24.50
C GLU A 694 3.40 -1.14 -25.38
N ALA A 695 3.12 -1.10 -26.69
CA ALA A 695 4.00 -0.52 -27.69
C ALA A 695 4.07 1.00 -27.56
N SER A 696 5.24 1.53 -27.19
CA SER A 696 5.42 2.95 -26.95
C SER A 696 5.15 3.83 -28.18
N SER A 697 4.66 5.03 -27.91
CA SER A 697 4.62 6.15 -28.87
C SER A 697 5.99 6.53 -29.46
N SER A 698 7.08 6.14 -28.80
CA SER A 698 8.47 6.34 -29.27
C SER A 698 8.96 5.23 -30.23
N SER A 699 8.13 4.20 -30.50
CA SER A 699 8.49 3.14 -31.44
C SER A 699 8.62 3.66 -32.87
N HIS A 700 9.65 3.19 -33.58
CA HIS A 700 9.98 3.62 -34.94
C HIS A 700 8.90 3.23 -35.97
N ASP A 701 8.12 2.20 -35.67
CA ASP A 701 7.01 1.70 -36.47
C ASP A 701 5.68 2.32 -36.00
N HIS A 702 5.31 3.49 -36.52
CA HIS A 702 4.10 4.22 -36.10
C HIS A 702 2.77 3.41 -36.15
N TRP A 703 2.69 2.35 -36.96
CA TRP A 703 1.51 1.47 -37.04
C TRP A 703 1.37 0.52 -35.83
N ARG A 704 2.39 0.45 -34.96
CA ARG A 704 2.45 -0.41 -33.78
C ARG A 704 1.95 0.22 -32.49
N VAL A 705 1.99 1.54 -32.39
CA VAL A 705 1.71 2.30 -31.16
C VAL A 705 0.36 1.86 -30.57
N GLY A 706 0.34 1.52 -29.28
CA GLY A 706 -0.87 1.07 -28.58
C GLY A 706 -1.30 -0.38 -28.83
N ARG A 707 -0.53 -1.20 -29.57
CA ARG A 707 -0.69 -2.65 -29.48
C ARG A 707 -0.21 -3.15 -28.12
N ARG A 708 -0.87 -4.19 -27.62
CA ARG A 708 -0.63 -4.82 -26.31
C ARG A 708 -0.34 -6.29 -26.46
N GLU A 709 0.45 -6.84 -25.55
CA GLU A 709 0.75 -8.27 -25.46
C GLU A 709 0.62 -8.72 -23.99
N GLU A 710 -0.21 -9.73 -23.74
CA GLU A 710 -0.48 -10.27 -22.40
C GLU A 710 0.69 -11.16 -21.94
N LEU A 711 1.35 -10.75 -20.86
CA LEU A 711 2.40 -11.54 -20.20
C LEU A 711 1.83 -12.37 -19.05
N TYR A 712 0.86 -11.83 -18.30
CA TYR A 712 0.15 -12.50 -17.23
C TYR A 712 -1.30 -12.01 -17.12
N TYR A 713 -2.21 -12.93 -16.84
CA TYR A 713 -3.58 -12.64 -16.48
C TYR A 713 -4.00 -13.52 -15.32
N ARG A 714 -4.73 -12.93 -14.37
CA ARG A 714 -5.45 -13.66 -13.34
C ARG A 714 -6.81 -13.06 -13.10
N GLU A 715 -7.82 -13.91 -13.12
CA GLU A 715 -9.18 -13.59 -12.72
C GLU A 715 -9.58 -14.54 -11.62
N VAL A 716 -9.89 -14.00 -10.45
CA VAL A 716 -10.17 -14.80 -9.26
C VAL A 716 -11.39 -14.25 -8.55
N GLU A 717 -12.33 -15.14 -8.24
CA GLU A 717 -13.55 -14.85 -7.51
C GLU A 717 -13.59 -15.67 -6.22
N ALA A 718 -14.00 -15.02 -5.14
CA ALA A 718 -14.20 -15.68 -3.86
C ALA A 718 -15.52 -15.25 -3.21
N VAL A 719 -16.21 -16.21 -2.61
CA VAL A 719 -17.46 -16.03 -1.88
C VAL A 719 -17.28 -16.58 -0.48
N ASN A 720 -17.60 -15.75 0.52
CA ASN A 720 -17.55 -16.06 1.95
C ASN A 720 -16.20 -16.67 2.40
N GLY A 721 -15.09 -16.10 1.94
CA GLY A 721 -13.73 -16.59 2.25
C GLY A 721 -13.27 -17.81 1.44
N THR A 722 -14.08 -18.34 0.52
CA THR A 722 -13.71 -19.49 -0.33
C THR A 722 -13.51 -19.03 -1.76
N VAL A 723 -12.38 -19.36 -2.39
CA VAL A 723 -12.18 -19.16 -3.83
C VAL A 723 -13.13 -20.09 -4.61
N VAL A 724 -13.92 -19.52 -5.51
CA VAL A 724 -14.90 -20.24 -6.34
C VAL A 724 -14.47 -20.35 -7.80
N GLU A 725 -13.67 -19.40 -8.29
CA GLU A 725 -13.04 -19.39 -9.61
C GLU A 725 -11.64 -18.77 -9.53
N ASP A 726 -10.65 -19.33 -10.24
CA ASP A 726 -9.27 -18.82 -10.33
C ASP A 726 -8.69 -19.19 -11.71
N LEU A 727 -8.94 -18.32 -12.69
CA LEU A 727 -8.46 -18.45 -14.07
C LEU A 727 -7.12 -17.74 -14.21
N ARG A 728 -6.08 -18.47 -14.61
CA ARG A 728 -4.71 -17.96 -14.79
C ARG A 728 -4.20 -18.18 -16.20
N ARG A 729 -3.52 -17.18 -16.76
CA ARG A 729 -2.76 -17.31 -18.00
C ARG A 729 -1.37 -16.71 -17.85
N MET A 730 -0.38 -17.39 -18.42
CA MET A 730 1.00 -16.93 -18.55
C MET A 730 1.37 -16.91 -20.03
N LYS A 731 1.86 -15.76 -20.51
CA LYS A 731 2.23 -15.53 -21.92
C LYS A 731 1.09 -15.91 -22.90
N GLY A 732 -0.16 -15.58 -22.53
CA GLY A 732 -1.37 -15.89 -23.29
C GLY A 732 -1.79 -17.37 -23.34
N ARG A 733 -1.12 -18.27 -22.62
CA ARG A 733 -1.51 -19.68 -22.46
C ARG A 733 -2.12 -19.90 -21.07
N GLU A 734 -3.20 -20.68 -20.99
CA GLU A 734 -3.72 -21.15 -19.69
C GLU A 734 -2.69 -22.07 -19.03
N GLU A 735 -2.48 -21.93 -17.72
CA GLU A 735 -1.61 -22.85 -16.99
C GLU A 735 -2.36 -24.15 -16.67
N GLU A 736 -1.95 -25.26 -17.29
CA GLU A 736 -2.41 -26.61 -16.95
C GLU A 736 -1.92 -26.97 -15.54
N GLY A 737 -2.71 -26.61 -14.53
CA GLY A 737 -2.41 -26.87 -13.11
C GLY A 737 -3.47 -26.37 -12.14
N GLY A 738 -4.21 -25.32 -12.47
CA GLY A 738 -5.30 -24.80 -11.62
C GLY A 738 -6.51 -25.75 -11.44
N SER A 739 -6.57 -26.84 -12.21
CA SER A 739 -7.71 -27.76 -12.28
C SER A 739 -7.51 -29.10 -11.56
N GLU A 740 -6.30 -29.45 -11.12
CA GLU A 740 -6.02 -30.64 -10.28
C GLU A 740 -6.28 -30.37 -8.79
N GLY A 741 -7.52 -29.97 -8.48
CA GLY A 741 -7.96 -29.79 -7.10
C GLY A 741 -9.38 -29.26 -6.97
N TRP A 742 -9.80 -28.38 -7.88
CA TRP A 742 -11.14 -27.76 -7.84
C TRP A 742 -11.86 -27.91 -9.18
N LYS A 743 -12.38 -29.11 -9.44
CA LYS A 743 -13.31 -29.31 -10.56
C LYS A 743 -14.56 -28.44 -10.33
N ARG A 744 -15.05 -27.82 -11.41
CA ARG A 744 -16.39 -27.19 -11.51
C ARG A 744 -17.42 -28.05 -10.79
N THR A 745 -17.72 -27.69 -9.55
CA THR A 745 -18.81 -28.29 -8.79
C THR A 745 -19.80 -27.16 -8.55
N VAL A 746 -20.84 -27.12 -9.37
CA VAL A 746 -22.01 -26.30 -9.12
C VAL A 746 -22.72 -26.90 -7.91
N LEU A 747 -22.22 -26.57 -6.71
CA LEU A 747 -22.88 -26.89 -5.46
C LEU A 747 -24.00 -25.89 -5.23
N ALA A 748 -25.12 -26.15 -5.91
CA ALA A 748 -26.41 -25.63 -5.52
C ALA A 748 -26.83 -26.25 -4.17
N ASP A 749 -26.17 -25.82 -3.07
CA ASP A 749 -26.58 -26.12 -1.69
C ASP A 749 -25.95 -25.17 -0.63
N ALA A 750 -25.45 -23.99 -1.01
CA ALA A 750 -24.97 -22.96 -0.08
C ALA A 750 -26.11 -22.19 0.65
N ALA A 751 -27.29 -22.81 0.80
CA ALA A 751 -28.51 -22.21 1.34
C ALA A 751 -28.91 -22.76 2.73
N ALA A 752 -27.99 -23.37 3.47
CA ALA A 752 -28.21 -23.76 4.87
C ALA A 752 -26.89 -23.94 5.65
N LEU A 753 -26.44 -22.91 6.38
CA LEU A 753 -25.62 -23.05 7.60
C LEU A 753 -25.55 -21.73 8.39
N VAL A 754 -26.71 -21.28 8.85
CA VAL A 754 -26.80 -20.62 10.16
C VAL A 754 -26.62 -21.73 11.20
N TYR A 755 -25.67 -21.63 12.14
CA TYR A 755 -25.81 -22.05 13.54
C TYR A 755 -24.50 -21.84 14.34
N ALA A 756 -24.68 -21.38 15.59
CA ALA A 756 -23.67 -21.10 16.63
C ALA A 756 -22.75 -19.91 16.33
#